data_AF-A0A8J5VLB4-F1
#
_entry.id   AF-A0A8J5VLB4-F1
#
_cell.length_a   1.000
_cell.length_b   1.000
_cell.length_c   1.000
_cell.angle_alpha   90.00
_cell.angle_beta   90.00
_cell.angle_gamma   90.00
#
_symmetry.space_group_name_H-M   'P 1'
#
loop_
_entity.id
_entity.type
_entity.pdbx_description
1 polymer ?
#
loop_
_entity_poly.entity_id
_entity_poly.type
_entity_poly.pdbx_seq_one_letter_code
_entity_poly.pdbx_strand_id
1 'polypeptide(L)'
;MNTCAMEGDIRIHGRMSTVYVVASSGYGREEENATTMIRPYPRKWEQATMEKVREITIVSTPPGATADTVPPRCTFTSDDVPAVVFSTGGYSVNFFHTMNDIIIPLYITAREFDGRVQLLAANYDYKWTAKYQNMLSALSMYPIVDLDGDAAVRCFPSARVGVESHKVLGIIPGLTRNGYTMVGFLDFLRSAYALKRPHVTSVSSSRPRLVMVLRRKSRALTNEADVVKAITDVGFDVVSAGPDDVKDVARFAAVVNSCDVMLGVHGAGLTNMVFLPSNGTVVQIIPWGGMKWPSWYDYGEPVPAMGLRYVEYEVTADETTLKDRYPRDHAVFTDPVSIHRKGFNHLWSTFLNGQNVTLDINRFRGVMQQLYTSSRGGRSASQFSSASRAPRSGKALAVADCPPSRSFSSGEMLLSKLPSPPRPWRPCHLVEAPHVRPPLPCTPAARLPTRRRRLLSPFASSSSSSSPGWAKRSSSRKAPDGSGRGKSVPLAMRESSAPGAGEPPLPWTARRRARAAWRKVVSWVPRKARSVVLLNLVTLVFASNISVVKEAETMLDPDLFNVLRFTISAIPFVPLLLKTFKDMQVFIRGIELGIWVSMGYLAQAMGLVTADAGRASFISALTVIIVPFLDGILGAKIPAYTWIGAFLCLIGVGILELSGSPPCVGDLLILLSAFSFAIHMLRTEHISKNMKKESFPVLVGCQVLVVAFVSAVSFFIKFFIQNVHHWTLKSQSPSKLFGTVISIPWMAILFTGIFSTTFCLWAELAAMRNVSATETAMIYGLEPVWGAAFAWAMLGERWGITGFVGAIFIIVGSFMVQILGSFSGVSREDSYHMNT
;
A
#
# COMPACT_ATOMS: atom_id res chain seq x y z
N MET A 1 30.48 2.35 3.05
CA MET A 1 30.84 0.96 2.68
C MET A 1 29.59 0.23 2.22
N ASN A 2 29.67 -0.56 1.14
CA ASN A 2 28.50 -1.21 0.55
C ASN A 2 28.27 -2.62 1.10
N THR A 3 29.37 -3.35 1.26
CA THR A 3 29.45 -4.70 1.80
C THR A 3 30.71 -4.80 2.68
N CYS A 4 30.79 -5.80 3.54
CA CYS A 4 32.00 -6.17 4.28
C CYS A 4 32.14 -7.69 4.28
N ALA A 5 33.31 -8.19 3.90
CA ALA A 5 33.66 -9.61 3.96
C ALA A 5 34.66 -9.80 5.11
N MET A 6 34.47 -10.86 5.88
CA MET A 6 35.27 -11.19 7.06
C MET A 6 35.57 -12.68 7.07
N GLU A 7 36.76 -13.05 7.54
CA GLU A 7 37.23 -14.44 7.67
C GLU A 7 37.76 -14.66 9.10
N GLY A 8 37.66 -15.89 9.60
CA GLY A 8 38.07 -16.26 10.96
C GLY A 8 36.89 -16.67 11.86
N ASP A 9 37.03 -16.51 13.17
CA ASP A 9 35.93 -16.75 14.13
C ASP A 9 34.94 -15.57 14.10
N ILE A 10 33.91 -15.70 13.26
CA ILE A 10 32.86 -14.71 13.09
C ILE A 10 31.64 -15.10 13.90
N ARG A 11 31.22 -14.24 14.84
CA ARG A 11 30.04 -14.49 15.68
C ARG A 11 28.95 -13.48 15.39
N ILE A 12 27.82 -13.95 14.88
CA ILE A 12 26.67 -13.11 14.53
C ILE A 12 25.62 -13.24 15.62
N HIS A 13 25.32 -12.12 16.28
CA HIS A 13 24.22 -12.00 17.24
C HIS A 13 23.07 -11.23 16.60
N GLY A 14 22.06 -11.98 16.11
CA GLY A 14 20.95 -11.42 15.35
C GLY A 14 20.16 -10.35 16.09
N ARG A 15 19.65 -10.68 17.28
CA ARG A 15 18.88 -9.74 18.12
C ARG A 15 19.60 -8.41 18.42
N MET A 16 20.91 -8.43 18.59
CA MET A 16 21.72 -7.22 18.83
C MET A 16 22.12 -6.48 17.55
N SER A 17 21.91 -7.08 16.37
CA SER A 17 22.43 -6.59 15.08
C SER A 17 23.96 -6.51 15.06
N THR A 18 24.66 -7.34 15.83
CA THR A 18 26.11 -7.22 16.00
C THR A 18 26.83 -8.43 15.42
N VAL A 19 27.88 -8.19 14.65
CA VAL A 19 28.82 -9.19 14.15
C VAL A 19 30.16 -8.95 14.82
N TYR A 20 30.65 -9.95 15.55
CA TYR A 20 31.96 -9.92 16.19
C TYR A 20 32.97 -10.63 15.31
N VAL A 21 34.12 -9.98 15.08
CA VAL A 21 35.28 -10.58 14.43
C VAL A 21 36.34 -10.83 15.51
N VAL A 22 36.57 -12.10 15.84
CA VAL A 22 37.50 -12.49 16.89
C VAL A 22 38.90 -12.67 16.28
N ALA A 23 39.84 -11.80 16.67
CA ALA A 23 41.23 -11.89 16.21
C ALA A 23 41.93 -13.12 16.80
N SER A 24 42.63 -13.89 15.96
CA SER A 24 43.50 -14.98 16.43
C SER A 24 44.82 -14.40 16.96
N SER A 25 45.37 -15.01 18.01
CA SER A 25 46.55 -14.55 18.78
C SER A 25 47.89 -14.56 18.01
N GLY A 26 47.89 -14.74 16.68
CA GLY A 26 49.09 -14.95 15.87
C GLY A 26 49.41 -13.89 14.81
N TYR A 27 48.60 -12.84 14.64
CA TYR A 27 48.81 -11.85 13.57
C TYR A 27 49.10 -10.45 14.11
N GLY A 28 50.03 -9.76 13.45
CA GLY A 28 50.77 -8.60 13.96
C GLY A 28 49.91 -7.46 14.53
N ARG A 29 50.38 -6.95 15.68
CA ARG A 29 50.19 -5.61 16.24
C ARG A 29 49.86 -4.57 15.15
N GLU A 30 48.61 -4.06 15.12
CA GLU A 30 48.25 -2.63 14.91
C GLU A 30 46.77 -2.31 14.63
N GLU A 31 45.81 -3.25 14.73
CA GLU A 31 44.41 -2.87 14.45
C GLU A 31 43.62 -2.47 15.70
N GLU A 32 43.41 -1.14 15.82
CA GLU A 32 42.49 -0.49 16.76
C GLU A 32 41.11 -1.17 16.77
N ASN A 33 40.37 -1.03 17.89
CA ASN A 33 38.95 -1.37 18.01
C ASN A 33 38.11 -0.71 16.90
N ALA A 34 38.06 -1.33 15.72
CA ALA A 34 37.35 -0.81 14.56
C ALA A 34 35.89 -1.26 14.62
N THR A 35 34.99 -0.32 14.92
CA THR A 35 33.55 -0.51 14.81
C THR A 35 33.07 0.08 13.49
N THR A 36 32.40 -0.72 12.67
CA THR A 36 31.84 -0.28 11.38
C THR A 36 30.37 -0.65 11.29
N MET A 37 29.54 0.24 10.75
CA MET A 37 28.10 0.01 10.59
C MET A 37 27.73 -0.15 9.11
N ILE A 38 26.94 -1.18 8.79
CA ILE A 38 26.50 -1.48 7.43
C ILE A 38 25.01 -1.81 7.43
N ARG A 39 24.28 -1.19 6.51
CA ARG A 39 22.89 -1.55 6.20
C ARG A 39 22.87 -2.49 5.00
N PRO A 40 22.51 -3.77 5.12
CA PRO A 40 22.83 -4.80 4.13
C PRO A 40 21.84 -4.83 2.94
N TYR A 41 21.68 -3.69 2.25
CA TYR A 41 20.80 -3.48 1.10
C TYR A 41 21.50 -2.62 0.02
N PRO A 42 21.31 -2.86 -1.30
CA PRO A 42 22.17 -2.27 -2.33
C PRO A 42 21.89 -0.80 -2.69
N ARG A 43 20.71 -0.25 -2.39
CA ARG A 43 20.29 1.12 -2.74
C ARG A 43 20.85 2.22 -1.83
N LYS A 44 22.17 2.24 -1.63
CA LYS A 44 22.84 3.12 -0.64
C LYS A 44 22.62 4.62 -0.90
N TRP A 45 22.36 5.00 -2.14
CA TRP A 45 22.14 6.39 -2.55
C TRP A 45 20.74 6.91 -2.17
N GLU A 46 19.81 6.02 -1.81
CA GLU A 46 18.41 6.37 -1.53
C GLU A 46 18.18 6.41 -0.01
N GLN A 47 18.41 7.59 0.58
CA GLN A 47 18.36 7.76 2.04
C GLN A 47 17.04 7.29 2.66
N ALA A 48 15.89 7.61 2.05
CA ALA A 48 14.57 7.21 2.57
C ALA A 48 14.37 5.69 2.63
N THR A 49 14.96 4.95 1.69
CA THR A 49 14.95 3.48 1.68
C THR A 49 15.90 2.96 2.75
N MET A 50 17.12 3.49 2.78
CA MET A 50 18.13 3.08 3.73
C MET A 50 17.69 3.31 5.18
N GLU A 51 16.91 4.37 5.48
CA GLU A 51 16.32 4.64 6.80
C GLU A 51 15.45 3.49 7.35
N LYS A 52 14.87 2.66 6.48
CA LYS A 52 14.08 1.49 6.88
C LYS A 52 14.91 0.21 7.05
N VAL A 53 16.09 0.18 6.45
CA VAL A 53 16.98 -0.98 6.47
C VAL A 53 17.71 -1.03 7.81
N ARG A 54 17.58 -2.16 8.51
CA ARG A 54 18.25 -2.44 9.78
C ARG A 54 19.77 -2.32 9.61
N GLU A 55 20.39 -1.64 10.55
CA GLU A 55 21.83 -1.44 10.58
C GLU A 55 22.50 -2.59 11.33
N ILE A 56 23.57 -3.13 10.75
CA ILE A 56 24.39 -4.19 11.32
C ILE A 56 25.72 -3.58 11.75
N THR A 57 26.05 -3.73 13.03
CA THR A 57 27.30 -3.26 13.63
C THR A 57 28.33 -4.37 13.59
N ILE A 58 29.49 -4.11 13.03
CA ILE A 58 30.63 -5.01 12.98
C ILE A 58 31.66 -4.51 14.00
N VAL A 59 32.05 -5.37 14.92
CA VAL A 59 33.00 -5.08 15.99
C VAL A 59 34.20 -6.00 15.85
N SER A 60 35.39 -5.42 15.68
CA SER A 60 36.65 -6.16 15.72
C SER A 60 37.20 -6.13 17.14
N THR A 61 37.46 -7.31 17.72
CA THR A 61 37.98 -7.44 19.09
C THR A 61 39.46 -7.84 19.10
N PRO A 62 40.35 -7.09 19.78
CA PRO A 62 41.77 -7.42 19.89
C PRO A 62 42.02 -8.60 20.86
N PRO A 63 43.19 -9.27 20.76
CA PRO A 63 43.56 -10.32 21.70
C PRO A 63 43.73 -9.75 23.12
N GLY A 64 42.91 -10.21 24.09
CA GLY A 64 43.00 -9.80 25.50
C GLY A 64 41.91 -8.86 26.02
N ALA A 65 40.66 -9.02 25.55
CA ALA A 65 39.50 -8.22 25.91
C ALA A 65 39.17 -8.18 27.42
N THR A 66 38.80 -6.99 27.93
CA THR A 66 38.20 -6.78 29.26
C THR A 66 36.73 -7.21 29.26
N ALA A 67 36.13 -7.39 30.45
CA ALA A 67 34.80 -8.00 30.65
C ALA A 67 33.65 -7.46 29.76
N ASP A 68 33.71 -6.19 29.33
CA ASP A 68 32.69 -5.54 28.48
C ASP A 68 32.89 -5.76 26.96
N THR A 69 33.99 -6.39 26.54
CA THR A 69 34.34 -6.61 25.12
C THR A 69 34.54 -8.09 24.78
N VAL A 70 34.18 -9.01 25.67
CA VAL A 70 34.28 -10.45 25.42
C VAL A 70 33.22 -10.84 24.37
N PRO A 71 33.62 -11.39 23.20
CA PRO A 71 32.68 -11.87 22.20
C PRO A 71 31.78 -12.95 22.82
N PRO A 72 30.46 -12.90 22.59
CA PRO A 72 29.55 -13.84 23.21
C PRO A 72 29.85 -15.27 22.76
N ARG A 73 29.56 -16.24 23.62
CA ARG A 73 29.81 -17.66 23.30
C ARG A 73 28.88 -18.13 22.19
N CYS A 74 29.39 -18.97 21.30
CA CYS A 74 28.61 -19.61 20.25
C CYS A 74 27.49 -20.45 20.88
N THR A 75 26.26 -20.17 20.49
CA THR A 75 25.10 -21.03 20.79
C THR A 75 24.89 -22.04 19.66
N PHE A 76 25.28 -21.67 18.45
CA PHE A 76 25.28 -22.50 17.26
C PHE A 76 26.61 -22.28 16.53
N THR A 77 27.24 -23.34 16.07
CA THR A 77 28.50 -23.26 15.33
C THR A 77 28.34 -23.99 14.01
N SER A 78 28.78 -23.35 12.94
CA SER A 78 28.95 -23.98 11.64
C SER A 78 30.43 -23.93 11.30
N ASP A 79 31.09 -25.08 11.24
CA ASP A 79 32.56 -25.13 11.12
C ASP A 79 33.05 -24.89 9.68
N ASP A 80 32.20 -25.16 8.68
CA ASP A 80 32.56 -25.13 7.25
C ASP A 80 31.61 -24.30 6.38
N VAL A 81 30.57 -23.69 6.95
CA VAL A 81 29.54 -22.95 6.19
C VAL A 81 29.72 -21.44 6.37
N PRO A 82 30.00 -20.67 5.31
CA PRO A 82 30.02 -19.22 5.36
C PRO A 82 28.62 -18.61 5.54
N ALA A 83 28.56 -17.37 6.02
CA ALA A 83 27.32 -16.62 6.18
C ALA A 83 27.21 -15.45 5.19
N VAL A 84 25.99 -15.17 4.71
CA VAL A 84 25.66 -13.93 3.98
C VAL A 84 24.48 -13.24 4.65
N VAL A 85 24.70 -12.01 5.10
CA VAL A 85 23.68 -11.15 5.71
C VAL A 85 23.13 -10.19 4.66
N PHE A 86 21.82 -10.23 4.42
CA PHE A 86 21.11 -9.32 3.52
C PHE A 86 19.87 -8.74 4.21
N SER A 87 19.18 -7.76 3.60
CA SER A 87 17.95 -7.17 4.15
C SER A 87 16.78 -7.24 3.18
N THR A 88 15.58 -7.52 3.73
CA THR A 88 14.29 -7.42 3.03
C THR A 88 13.53 -6.11 3.33
N GLY A 89 14.13 -5.19 4.09
CA GLY A 89 13.49 -3.96 4.59
C GLY A 89 13.38 -2.80 3.60
N GLY A 90 13.92 -2.95 2.39
CA GLY A 90 13.81 -1.98 1.31
C GLY A 90 12.54 -2.15 0.48
N TYR A 91 12.65 -2.02 -0.85
CA TYR A 91 11.54 -2.30 -1.75
C TYR A 91 11.45 -3.80 -2.04
N SER A 92 10.67 -4.55 -1.25
CA SER A 92 10.45 -5.99 -1.46
C SER A 92 9.08 -6.32 -2.07
N VAL A 93 8.22 -5.30 -2.25
CA VAL A 93 6.79 -5.46 -2.53
C VAL A 93 6.46 -5.84 -3.98
N ASN A 94 7.30 -5.43 -4.94
CA ASN A 94 7.09 -5.76 -6.36
C ASN A 94 8.25 -6.59 -6.92
N PHE A 95 7.95 -7.34 -7.98
CA PHE A 95 8.88 -8.31 -8.54
C PHE A 95 10.14 -7.68 -9.16
N PHE A 96 10.01 -6.45 -9.71
CA PHE A 96 11.15 -5.68 -10.23
C PHE A 96 12.19 -5.44 -9.13
N HIS A 97 11.79 -4.88 -8.00
CA HIS A 97 12.71 -4.62 -6.89
C HIS A 97 13.19 -5.90 -6.21
N THR A 98 12.35 -6.93 -6.13
CA THR A 98 12.80 -8.24 -5.64
C THR A 98 13.97 -8.76 -6.47
N MET A 99 13.86 -8.73 -7.80
CA MET A 99 14.94 -9.17 -8.68
C MET A 99 16.15 -8.24 -8.62
N ASN A 100 15.91 -6.94 -8.76
CA ASN A 100 16.96 -5.94 -8.90
C ASN A 100 17.76 -5.70 -7.62
N ASP A 101 17.06 -5.64 -6.49
CA ASP A 101 17.62 -5.16 -5.22
C ASP A 101 17.94 -6.31 -4.25
N ILE A 102 17.45 -7.54 -4.51
CA ILE A 102 17.64 -8.67 -3.60
C ILE A 102 18.17 -9.91 -4.32
N ILE A 103 17.43 -10.51 -5.26
CA ILE A 103 17.78 -11.82 -5.83
C ILE A 103 19.03 -11.78 -6.71
N ILE A 104 19.14 -10.83 -7.65
CA ILE A 104 20.36 -10.70 -8.47
C ILE A 104 21.57 -10.36 -7.58
N PRO A 105 21.48 -9.39 -6.64
CA PRO A 105 22.55 -9.13 -5.69
C PRO A 105 22.94 -10.34 -4.83
N LEU A 106 21.97 -11.09 -4.30
CA LEU A 106 22.22 -12.32 -3.57
C LEU A 106 22.90 -13.36 -4.44
N TYR A 107 22.47 -13.53 -5.69
CA TYR A 107 23.13 -14.43 -6.63
C TYR A 107 24.59 -14.03 -6.85
N ILE A 108 24.89 -12.74 -7.08
CA ILE A 108 26.27 -12.26 -7.23
C ILE A 108 27.11 -12.61 -6.00
N THR A 109 26.57 -12.39 -4.79
CA THR A 109 27.33 -12.51 -3.52
C THR A 109 27.40 -13.95 -2.96
N ALA A 110 26.38 -14.76 -3.17
CA ALA A 110 26.24 -16.08 -2.56
C ALA A 110 26.60 -17.24 -3.51
N ARG A 111 26.55 -17.03 -4.84
CA ARG A 111 26.76 -18.11 -5.81
C ARG A 111 28.15 -18.74 -5.74
N GLU A 112 29.15 -18.01 -5.26
CA GLU A 112 30.52 -18.54 -5.11
C GLU A 112 30.65 -19.67 -4.10
N PHE A 113 29.65 -19.84 -3.24
CA PHE A 113 29.59 -20.92 -2.27
C PHE A 113 28.82 -22.15 -2.77
N ASP A 114 28.27 -22.10 -3.98
CA ASP A 114 27.51 -23.18 -4.63
C ASP A 114 26.46 -23.85 -3.71
N GLY A 115 25.66 -23.03 -3.03
CA GLY A 115 24.62 -23.49 -2.11
C GLY A 115 25.10 -23.75 -0.69
N ARG A 116 26.41 -23.91 -0.44
CA ARG A 116 26.99 -24.07 0.91
C ARG A 116 27.19 -22.73 1.59
N VAL A 117 26.10 -22.02 1.87
CA VAL A 117 26.13 -20.72 2.54
C VAL A 117 24.87 -20.52 3.36
N GLN A 118 25.01 -20.09 4.61
CA GLN A 118 23.88 -19.73 5.45
C GLN A 118 23.43 -18.30 5.09
N LEU A 119 22.18 -18.16 4.65
CA LEU A 119 21.58 -16.84 4.42
C LEU A 119 20.92 -16.34 5.70
N LEU A 120 21.25 -15.12 6.12
CA LEU A 120 20.66 -14.45 7.27
C LEU A 120 19.98 -13.16 6.81
N ALA A 121 18.69 -13.05 7.06
CA ALA A 121 17.86 -11.95 6.57
C ALA A 121 17.54 -10.98 7.71
N ALA A 122 18.01 -9.73 7.58
CA ALA A 122 17.60 -8.60 8.39
C ALA A 122 16.31 -7.97 7.85
N ASN A 123 15.51 -7.35 8.71
CA ASN A 123 14.15 -6.90 8.37
C ASN A 123 13.31 -8.03 7.77
N TYR A 124 13.38 -9.23 8.36
CA TYR A 124 12.86 -10.47 7.80
C TYR A 124 11.37 -10.37 7.49
N ASP A 125 11.02 -10.72 6.25
CA ASP A 125 9.63 -10.85 5.79
C ASP A 125 9.35 -12.30 5.42
N TYR A 126 8.55 -12.98 6.26
CA TYR A 126 8.17 -14.38 6.05
C TYR A 126 7.31 -14.58 4.79
N LYS A 127 6.45 -13.61 4.42
CA LYS A 127 5.60 -13.69 3.23
C LYS A 127 6.45 -13.58 1.97
N TRP A 128 7.41 -12.66 1.98
CA TRP A 128 8.39 -12.53 0.90
C TRP A 128 9.23 -13.80 0.77
N THR A 129 9.74 -14.33 1.87
CA THR A 129 10.59 -15.53 1.88
C THR A 129 9.83 -16.75 1.34
N ALA A 130 8.59 -16.98 1.82
CA ALA A 130 7.74 -18.06 1.32
C ALA A 130 7.45 -17.92 -0.19
N LYS A 131 7.20 -16.70 -0.67
CA LYS A 131 6.91 -16.44 -2.09
C LYS A 131 8.09 -16.75 -3.02
N TYR A 132 9.32 -16.48 -2.59
CA TYR A 132 10.53 -16.66 -3.40
C TYR A 132 11.38 -17.87 -2.99
N GLN A 133 10.79 -18.79 -2.23
CA GLN A 133 11.47 -19.96 -1.66
C GLN A 133 12.23 -20.79 -2.70
N ASN A 134 11.70 -20.96 -3.93
CA ASN A 134 12.39 -21.72 -4.98
C ASN A 134 13.74 -21.08 -5.38
N MET A 135 13.81 -19.75 -5.45
CA MET A 135 15.07 -19.05 -5.76
C MET A 135 16.04 -19.13 -4.56
N LEU A 136 15.50 -18.97 -3.35
CA LEU A 136 16.29 -18.91 -2.12
C LEU A 136 16.89 -20.28 -1.76
N SER A 137 16.11 -21.35 -1.89
CA SER A 137 16.58 -22.74 -1.71
C SER A 137 17.55 -23.20 -2.79
N ALA A 138 17.50 -22.59 -3.99
CA ALA A 138 18.51 -22.82 -5.02
C ALA A 138 19.81 -22.04 -4.72
N LEU A 139 19.76 -20.91 -4.02
CA LEU A 139 20.94 -20.15 -3.59
C LEU A 139 21.63 -20.74 -2.36
N SER A 140 20.86 -21.41 -1.48
CA SER A 140 21.36 -21.98 -0.23
C SER A 140 20.66 -23.29 0.08
N MET A 141 21.45 -24.31 0.42
CA MET A 141 20.97 -25.60 0.91
C MET A 141 20.45 -25.53 2.35
N TYR A 142 20.63 -24.40 3.03
CA TYR A 142 20.20 -24.16 4.40
C TYR A 142 18.97 -23.27 4.43
N PRO A 143 18.06 -23.43 5.41
CA PRO A 143 16.93 -22.55 5.58
C PRO A 143 17.40 -21.13 5.89
N ILE A 144 16.70 -20.12 5.37
CA ILE A 144 17.00 -18.72 5.69
C ILE A 144 16.74 -18.48 7.18
N VAL A 145 17.69 -17.81 7.84
CA VAL A 145 17.55 -17.40 9.23
C VAL A 145 16.93 -16.01 9.29
N ASP A 146 15.83 -15.89 10.04
CA ASP A 146 15.32 -14.61 10.51
C ASP A 146 16.31 -14.01 11.51
N LEU A 147 17.14 -13.08 11.04
CA LEU A 147 18.16 -12.45 11.87
C LEU A 147 17.53 -11.58 12.96
N ASP A 148 16.32 -11.07 12.76
CA ASP A 148 15.70 -10.12 13.68
C ASP A 148 15.19 -10.80 14.95
N GLY A 149 14.60 -11.98 14.78
CA GLY A 149 14.12 -12.83 15.87
C GLY A 149 15.18 -13.76 16.48
N ASP A 150 16.39 -13.84 15.90
CA ASP A 150 17.40 -14.81 16.32
C ASP A 150 18.08 -14.43 17.64
N ALA A 151 17.73 -15.18 18.69
CA ALA A 151 18.36 -15.07 20.01
C ALA A 151 19.70 -15.82 20.09
N ALA A 152 19.99 -16.73 19.15
CA ALA A 152 21.22 -17.49 19.15
C ALA A 152 22.40 -16.63 18.66
N VAL A 153 23.58 -16.93 19.21
CA VAL A 153 24.85 -16.45 18.65
C VAL A 153 25.37 -17.52 17.70
N ARG A 154 25.39 -17.20 16.41
CA ARG A 154 25.82 -18.11 15.35
C ARG A 154 27.25 -17.84 14.94
N CYS A 155 28.07 -18.89 14.97
CA CYS A 155 29.48 -18.80 14.63
C CYS A 155 29.77 -19.43 13.27
N PHE A 156 30.56 -18.72 12.47
CA PHE A 156 30.89 -19.08 11.09
C PHE A 156 32.39 -18.85 10.81
N PRO A 157 33.03 -19.64 9.92
CA PRO A 157 34.43 -19.45 9.52
C PRO A 157 34.65 -18.21 8.65
N SER A 158 33.58 -17.67 8.05
CA SER A 158 33.58 -16.40 7.31
C SER A 158 32.16 -15.88 7.16
N ALA A 159 32.03 -14.56 6.96
CA ALA A 159 30.74 -13.94 6.68
C ALA A 159 30.86 -12.74 5.74
N ARG A 160 29.80 -12.49 4.97
CA ARG A 160 29.60 -11.25 4.22
C ARG A 160 28.38 -10.50 4.74
N VAL A 161 28.55 -9.23 5.07
CA VAL A 161 27.47 -8.33 5.47
C VAL A 161 27.16 -7.38 4.32
N GLY A 162 25.96 -7.50 3.76
CA GLY A 162 25.51 -6.78 2.57
C GLY A 162 25.65 -7.59 1.28
N VAL A 163 24.96 -7.11 0.25
CA VAL A 163 24.91 -7.72 -1.09
C VAL A 163 25.44 -6.76 -2.16
N GLU A 164 26.01 -7.32 -3.22
CA GLU A 164 26.64 -6.55 -4.31
C GLU A 164 25.67 -6.32 -5.46
N SER A 165 25.57 -5.09 -5.95
CA SER A 165 24.72 -4.73 -7.10
C SER A 165 25.55 -3.93 -8.10
N HIS A 166 25.46 -4.30 -9.38
CA HIS A 166 26.27 -3.71 -10.45
C HIS A 166 25.50 -2.69 -11.27
N LYS A 167 24.31 -3.07 -11.77
CA LYS A 167 23.43 -2.24 -12.59
C LYS A 167 22.00 -2.76 -12.52
N VAL A 168 21.06 -1.99 -13.08
CA VAL A 168 19.64 -2.39 -13.09
C VAL A 168 19.44 -3.70 -13.84
N LEU A 169 18.82 -4.68 -13.18
CA LEU A 169 18.55 -6.04 -13.66
C LEU A 169 19.73 -6.68 -14.40
N GLY A 170 20.97 -6.42 -13.96
CA GLY A 170 22.15 -6.78 -14.72
C GLY A 170 23.36 -7.13 -13.86
N ILE A 171 24.15 -8.07 -14.37
CA ILE A 171 25.43 -8.52 -13.82
C ILE A 171 26.53 -8.09 -14.79
N ILE A 172 27.58 -7.45 -14.29
CA ILE A 172 28.80 -7.12 -15.04
C ILE A 172 29.84 -8.19 -14.70
N PRO A 173 30.22 -9.09 -15.63
CA PRO A 173 31.08 -10.23 -15.31
C PRO A 173 32.44 -9.83 -14.74
N GLY A 174 33.04 -8.76 -15.25
CA GLY A 174 34.33 -8.25 -14.76
C GLY A 174 34.30 -7.63 -13.35
N LEU A 175 33.12 -7.46 -12.74
CA LEU A 175 32.96 -7.05 -11.35
C LEU A 175 32.67 -8.23 -10.42
N THR A 176 32.46 -9.43 -10.96
CA THR A 176 32.18 -10.63 -10.14
C THR A 176 33.47 -11.41 -9.91
N ARG A 177 33.60 -12.09 -8.77
CA ARG A 177 34.79 -12.91 -8.45
C ARG A 177 35.02 -14.06 -9.44
N ASN A 178 33.94 -14.70 -9.90
CA ASN A 178 33.97 -15.90 -10.75
C ASN A 178 33.38 -15.69 -12.16
N GLY A 179 33.33 -14.45 -12.65
CA GLY A 179 32.86 -14.15 -14.01
C GLY A 179 31.37 -14.44 -14.25
N TYR A 180 30.50 -14.31 -13.25
CA TYR A 180 29.06 -14.56 -13.39
C TYR A 180 28.42 -13.66 -14.44
N THR A 181 27.48 -14.22 -15.20
CA THR A 181 26.78 -13.54 -16.28
C THR A 181 25.27 -13.54 -16.02
N MET A 182 24.56 -12.62 -16.68
CA MET A 182 23.09 -12.64 -16.67
C MET A 182 22.53 -13.93 -17.28
N VAL A 183 23.15 -14.46 -18.34
CA VAL A 183 22.75 -15.76 -18.92
C VAL A 183 22.88 -16.89 -17.88
N GLY A 184 23.98 -16.93 -17.12
CA GLY A 184 24.15 -17.91 -16.05
C GLY A 184 23.12 -17.75 -14.92
N PHE A 185 22.74 -16.52 -14.59
CA PHE A 185 21.64 -16.26 -13.65
C PHE A 185 20.29 -16.76 -14.18
N LEU A 186 20.02 -16.62 -15.48
CA LEU A 186 18.81 -17.14 -16.12
C LEU A 186 18.79 -18.67 -16.11
N ASP A 187 19.94 -19.32 -16.33
CA ASP A 187 20.07 -20.79 -16.23
C ASP A 187 19.85 -21.29 -14.80
N PHE A 188 20.34 -20.53 -13.82
CA PHE A 188 20.07 -20.75 -12.40
C PHE A 188 18.56 -20.68 -12.10
N LEU A 189 17.86 -19.63 -12.54
CA LEU A 189 16.41 -19.51 -12.36
C LEU A 189 15.65 -20.63 -13.09
N ARG A 190 16.10 -21.01 -14.28
CA ARG A 190 15.50 -22.11 -15.05
C ARG A 190 15.53 -23.41 -14.26
N SER A 191 16.66 -23.68 -13.62
CA SER A 191 16.86 -24.86 -12.77
C SER A 191 15.98 -24.78 -11.51
N ALA A 192 15.96 -23.63 -10.83
CA ALA A 192 15.16 -23.40 -9.62
C ALA A 192 13.65 -23.59 -9.83
N TYR A 193 13.15 -23.37 -11.04
CA TYR A 193 11.74 -23.54 -11.41
C TYR A 193 11.45 -24.73 -12.32
N ALA A 194 12.43 -25.63 -12.54
CA ALA A 194 12.31 -26.79 -13.42
C ALA A 194 11.74 -26.47 -14.83
N LEU A 195 12.14 -25.32 -15.38
CA LEU A 195 11.64 -24.81 -16.65
C LEU A 195 12.28 -25.55 -17.83
N LYS A 196 11.45 -26.02 -18.77
CA LYS A 196 11.87 -26.99 -19.80
C LYS A 196 12.50 -26.37 -21.05
N ARG A 197 12.28 -25.08 -21.32
CA ARG A 197 12.62 -24.46 -22.60
C ARG A 197 13.79 -23.47 -22.47
N PRO A 198 15.02 -23.85 -22.87
CA PRO A 198 16.19 -22.99 -22.72
C PRO A 198 16.33 -21.91 -23.80
N HIS A 199 15.88 -22.19 -25.02
CA HIS A 199 15.94 -21.27 -26.16
C HIS A 199 14.70 -21.35 -27.03
N VAL A 200 14.40 -20.26 -27.73
CA VAL A 200 13.38 -20.23 -28.79
C VAL A 200 13.90 -20.95 -30.02
N THR A 201 13.16 -21.94 -30.49
CA THR A 201 13.45 -22.74 -31.69
C THR A 201 12.70 -22.17 -32.90
N SER A 202 13.41 -21.83 -33.99
CA SER A 202 12.81 -21.20 -35.19
C SER A 202 12.01 -22.15 -36.09
N VAL A 203 12.10 -23.46 -35.87
CA VAL A 203 11.66 -24.50 -36.84
C VAL A 203 10.41 -25.27 -36.35
N SER A 204 9.52 -24.63 -35.59
CA SER A 204 8.25 -25.25 -35.24
C SER A 204 7.20 -25.03 -36.33
N SER A 205 6.47 -26.09 -36.70
CA SER A 205 5.24 -26.00 -37.50
C SER A 205 4.11 -25.25 -36.77
N SER A 206 4.26 -25.00 -35.46
CA SER A 206 3.29 -24.28 -34.63
C SER A 206 3.40 -22.76 -34.77
N ARG A 207 2.29 -22.08 -34.47
CA ARG A 207 2.28 -20.61 -34.33
C ARG A 207 3.18 -20.16 -33.16
N PRO A 208 3.96 -19.07 -33.30
CA PRO A 208 4.71 -18.50 -32.19
C PRO A 208 3.77 -18.04 -31.06
N ARG A 209 4.16 -18.29 -29.82
CA ARG A 209 3.36 -17.98 -28.63
C ARG A 209 3.80 -16.65 -28.03
N LEU A 210 2.85 -15.79 -27.70
CA LEU A 210 3.08 -14.47 -27.13
C LEU A 210 2.31 -14.33 -25.82
N VAL A 211 3.02 -14.00 -24.73
CA VAL A 211 2.39 -13.62 -23.47
C VAL A 211 2.24 -12.10 -23.40
N MET A 212 1.02 -11.63 -23.17
CA MET A 212 0.72 -10.21 -22.97
C MET A 212 0.43 -9.95 -21.50
N VAL A 213 1.31 -9.20 -20.85
CA VAL A 213 1.18 -8.84 -19.43
C VAL A 213 0.39 -7.55 -19.30
N LEU A 214 -0.75 -7.65 -18.64
CA LEU A 214 -1.78 -6.62 -18.58
C LEU A 214 -1.78 -5.85 -17.26
N ARG A 215 -2.08 -4.55 -17.36
CA ARG A 215 -2.37 -3.68 -16.21
C ARG A 215 -3.86 -3.37 -16.17
N ARG A 216 -4.42 -3.23 -14.97
CA ARG A 216 -5.85 -2.95 -14.75
C ARG A 216 -6.15 -1.53 -14.30
N LYS A 217 -5.26 -0.89 -13.53
CA LYS A 217 -5.48 0.45 -12.94
C LYS A 217 -4.87 1.58 -13.77
N SER A 218 -3.54 1.68 -13.75
CA SER A 218 -2.77 2.69 -14.49
C SER A 218 -1.98 2.08 -15.62
N ARG A 219 -1.75 2.84 -16.69
CA ARG A 219 -1.12 2.38 -17.94
C ARG A 219 -1.82 1.14 -18.51
N ALA A 220 -3.12 1.00 -18.24
CA ALA A 220 -3.95 -0.07 -18.79
C ALA A 220 -4.20 0.18 -20.28
N LEU A 221 -4.33 -0.90 -21.05
CA LEU A 221 -4.77 -0.83 -22.43
C LEU A 221 -6.29 -0.66 -22.46
N THR A 222 -6.77 0.46 -23.00
CA THR A 222 -8.20 0.76 -23.08
C THR A 222 -8.88 -0.03 -24.20
N ASN A 223 -8.15 -0.33 -25.28
CA ASN A 223 -8.58 -1.14 -26.43
C ASN A 223 -7.94 -2.54 -26.44
N GLU A 224 -7.83 -3.17 -25.27
CA GLU A 224 -7.22 -4.50 -25.09
C GLU A 224 -7.73 -5.55 -26.09
N ALA A 225 -9.05 -5.62 -26.30
CA ALA A 225 -9.66 -6.59 -27.21
C ALA A 225 -9.16 -6.43 -28.66
N ASP A 226 -9.01 -5.18 -29.12
CA ASP A 226 -8.52 -4.88 -30.46
C ASP A 226 -7.03 -5.19 -30.60
N VAL A 227 -6.25 -4.95 -29.53
CA VAL A 227 -4.83 -5.30 -29.47
C VAL A 227 -4.64 -6.82 -29.54
N VAL A 228 -5.39 -7.59 -28.75
CA VAL A 228 -5.37 -9.06 -28.80
C VAL A 228 -5.75 -9.55 -30.19
N LYS A 229 -6.83 -9.02 -30.77
CA LYS A 229 -7.27 -9.36 -32.12
C LYS A 229 -6.19 -9.07 -33.16
N ALA A 230 -5.54 -7.90 -33.10
CA ALA A 230 -4.49 -7.53 -34.02
C ALA A 230 -3.27 -8.48 -33.95
N ILE A 231 -2.89 -8.91 -32.75
CA ILE A 231 -1.78 -9.87 -32.57
C ILE A 231 -2.17 -11.26 -33.12
N THR A 232 -3.38 -11.72 -32.84
CA THR A 232 -3.90 -13.01 -33.34
C THR A 232 -4.02 -13.02 -34.86
N ASP A 233 -4.50 -11.94 -35.47
CA ASP A 233 -4.61 -11.79 -36.93
C ASP A 233 -3.24 -11.83 -37.61
N VAL A 234 -2.19 -11.33 -36.94
CA VAL A 234 -0.80 -11.41 -37.44
C VAL A 234 -0.28 -12.85 -37.40
N GLY A 235 -0.81 -13.70 -36.51
CA GLY A 235 -0.56 -15.14 -36.49
C GLY A 235 0.05 -15.69 -35.21
N PHE A 236 0.14 -14.89 -34.14
CA PHE A 236 0.58 -15.37 -32.82
C PHE A 236 -0.54 -16.09 -32.07
N ASP A 237 -0.15 -17.05 -31.21
CA ASP A 237 -1.02 -17.59 -30.16
C ASP A 237 -0.85 -16.73 -28.89
N VAL A 238 -1.94 -16.07 -28.45
CA VAL A 238 -1.88 -15.02 -27.41
C VAL A 238 -2.32 -15.56 -26.05
N VAL A 239 -1.47 -15.40 -25.05
CA VAL A 239 -1.77 -15.66 -23.64
C VAL A 239 -1.85 -14.32 -22.90
N SER A 240 -3.05 -13.90 -22.52
CA SER A 240 -3.25 -12.71 -21.70
C SER A 240 -3.05 -13.04 -20.23
N ALA A 241 -2.19 -12.29 -19.54
CA ALA A 241 -1.90 -12.47 -18.12
C ALA A 241 -2.16 -11.18 -17.34
N GLY A 242 -3.10 -11.21 -16.41
CA GLY A 242 -3.43 -10.10 -15.53
C GLY A 242 -2.58 -10.07 -14.24
N PRO A 243 -2.80 -9.08 -13.36
CA PRO A 243 -2.05 -8.96 -12.11
C PRO A 243 -2.15 -10.19 -11.19
N ASP A 244 -3.27 -10.92 -11.23
CA ASP A 244 -3.46 -12.14 -10.41
C ASP A 244 -2.64 -13.31 -10.92
N ASP A 245 -2.48 -13.45 -12.25
CA ASP A 245 -1.65 -14.49 -12.86
C ASP A 245 -0.17 -14.29 -12.48
N VAL A 246 0.28 -13.03 -12.38
CA VAL A 246 1.68 -12.68 -12.06
C VAL A 246 2.01 -12.86 -10.56
N LYS A 247 1.01 -13.05 -9.69
CA LYS A 247 1.25 -13.26 -8.24
C LYS A 247 1.91 -14.61 -7.96
N ASP A 248 1.51 -15.65 -8.69
CA ASP A 248 2.09 -17.00 -8.61
C ASP A 248 3.33 -17.09 -9.50
N VAL A 249 4.50 -16.88 -8.89
CA VAL A 249 5.78 -16.81 -9.61
C VAL A 249 6.10 -18.13 -10.30
N ALA A 250 5.82 -19.27 -9.67
CA ALA A 250 6.17 -20.57 -10.23
C ALA A 250 5.31 -20.92 -11.44
N ARG A 251 3.99 -20.75 -11.32
CA ARG A 251 3.06 -20.98 -12.43
C ARG A 251 3.34 -20.00 -13.57
N PHE A 252 3.54 -18.72 -13.26
CA PHE A 252 3.75 -17.71 -14.28
C PHE A 252 5.11 -17.85 -14.97
N ALA A 253 6.15 -18.28 -14.26
CA ALA A 253 7.44 -18.63 -14.86
C ALA A 253 7.29 -19.72 -15.94
N ALA A 254 6.47 -20.75 -15.68
CA ALA A 254 6.18 -21.79 -16.66
C ALA A 254 5.42 -21.25 -17.89
N VAL A 255 4.47 -20.33 -17.69
CA VAL A 255 3.76 -19.66 -18.79
C VAL A 255 4.73 -18.85 -19.64
N VAL A 256 5.54 -17.99 -19.03
CA VAL A 256 6.51 -17.15 -19.76
C VAL A 256 7.55 -18.01 -20.48
N ASN A 257 8.04 -19.09 -19.86
CA ASN A 257 9.00 -20.00 -20.48
C ASN A 257 8.40 -20.75 -21.69
N SER A 258 7.08 -20.87 -21.76
CA SER A 258 6.36 -21.49 -22.87
C SER A 258 6.12 -20.55 -24.07
N CYS A 259 6.51 -19.27 -23.97
CA CYS A 259 6.32 -18.24 -24.98
C CYS A 259 7.62 -17.86 -25.71
N ASP A 260 7.47 -17.30 -26.91
CA ASP A 260 8.55 -16.77 -27.75
C ASP A 260 8.69 -15.25 -27.59
N VAL A 261 7.57 -14.58 -27.29
CA VAL A 261 7.46 -13.13 -27.16
C VAL A 261 6.75 -12.77 -25.87
N MET A 262 7.27 -11.77 -25.16
CA MET A 262 6.63 -11.15 -24.00
C MET A 262 6.32 -9.70 -24.32
N LEU A 263 5.05 -9.32 -24.24
CA LEU A 263 4.55 -7.96 -24.51
C LEU A 263 3.97 -7.35 -23.25
N GLY A 264 4.23 -6.06 -23.01
CA GLY A 264 3.55 -5.34 -21.94
C GLY A 264 3.86 -3.85 -21.95
N VAL A 265 2.97 -3.07 -21.32
CA VAL A 265 3.24 -1.66 -21.05
C VAL A 265 4.33 -1.54 -19.99
N HIS A 266 5.18 -0.52 -20.07
CA HIS A 266 6.23 -0.27 -19.08
C HIS A 266 5.65 -0.36 -17.65
N GLY A 267 6.27 -1.20 -16.81
CA GLY A 267 5.82 -1.49 -15.45
C GLY A 267 4.70 -2.54 -15.33
N ALA A 268 4.23 -3.17 -16.42
CA ALA A 268 3.19 -4.21 -16.35
C ALA A 268 3.60 -5.50 -15.63
N GLY A 269 4.88 -5.66 -15.32
CA GLY A 269 5.45 -6.94 -14.87
C GLY A 269 6.44 -7.52 -15.87
N LEU A 270 7.03 -6.68 -16.73
CA LEU A 270 8.03 -7.08 -17.73
C LEU A 270 9.28 -7.72 -17.12
N THR A 271 9.54 -7.56 -15.82
CA THR A 271 10.64 -8.27 -15.11
C THR A 271 10.54 -9.79 -15.25
N ASN A 272 9.35 -10.34 -15.50
CA ASN A 272 9.21 -11.78 -15.79
C ASN A 272 9.93 -12.22 -17.08
N MET A 273 10.51 -11.29 -17.87
CA MET A 273 11.43 -11.61 -18.96
C MET A 273 12.61 -12.49 -18.55
N VAL A 274 12.99 -12.51 -17.26
CA VAL A 274 14.00 -13.44 -16.74
C VAL A 274 13.64 -14.93 -16.88
N PHE A 275 12.37 -15.26 -17.14
CA PHE A 275 11.91 -16.62 -17.41
C PHE A 275 11.72 -16.93 -18.91
N LEU A 276 11.86 -15.92 -19.77
CA LEU A 276 11.70 -16.07 -21.21
C LEU A 276 12.88 -16.89 -21.76
N PRO A 277 12.66 -17.85 -22.68
CA PRO A 277 13.75 -18.60 -23.29
C PRO A 277 14.70 -17.67 -24.04
N SER A 278 15.99 -18.01 -24.08
CA SER A 278 16.98 -17.24 -24.85
C SER A 278 16.58 -17.14 -26.33
N ASN A 279 16.99 -16.06 -26.99
CA ASN A 279 16.50 -15.60 -28.30
C ASN A 279 15.03 -15.16 -28.34
N GLY A 280 14.30 -15.21 -27.22
CA GLY A 280 12.96 -14.64 -27.10
C GLY A 280 12.97 -13.12 -27.23
N THR A 281 11.81 -12.54 -27.50
CA THR A 281 11.66 -11.08 -27.71
C THR A 281 10.81 -10.44 -26.62
N VAL A 282 11.31 -9.36 -26.03
CA VAL A 282 10.57 -8.48 -25.12
C VAL A 282 10.10 -7.26 -25.89
N VAL A 283 8.79 -7.05 -25.91
CA VAL A 283 8.14 -5.89 -26.52
C VAL A 283 7.62 -4.99 -25.40
N GLN A 284 8.21 -3.79 -25.29
CA GLN A 284 7.82 -2.81 -24.29
C GLN A 284 7.02 -1.69 -24.94
N ILE A 285 5.78 -1.50 -24.48
CA ILE A 285 4.99 -0.31 -24.81
C ILE A 285 5.40 0.81 -23.85
N ILE A 286 5.99 1.88 -24.39
CA ILE A 286 6.51 3.03 -23.64
C ILE A 286 5.39 4.08 -23.51
N PRO A 287 4.94 4.42 -22.28
CA PRO A 287 3.91 5.43 -22.06
C PRO A 287 4.30 6.83 -22.56
N TRP A 288 3.31 7.71 -22.75
CA TRP A 288 3.58 9.10 -23.13
C TRP A 288 4.32 9.88 -22.04
N GLY A 289 5.04 10.93 -22.43
CA GLY A 289 5.56 11.95 -21.51
C GLY A 289 7.07 11.91 -21.28
N GLY A 290 7.86 11.63 -22.32
CA GLY A 290 9.33 11.56 -22.19
C GLY A 290 9.81 10.31 -21.43
N MET A 291 9.04 9.22 -21.48
CA MET A 291 9.33 7.98 -20.75
C MET A 291 10.30 7.04 -21.47
N LYS A 292 10.79 7.41 -22.66
CA LYS A 292 11.67 6.56 -23.46
C LYS A 292 12.94 6.15 -22.72
N TRP A 293 13.74 7.12 -22.27
CA TRP A 293 15.01 6.84 -21.60
C TRP A 293 14.83 6.08 -20.27
N PRO A 294 13.91 6.47 -19.37
CA PRO A 294 13.65 5.68 -18.15
C PRO A 294 13.20 4.24 -18.45
N SER A 295 12.33 4.05 -19.46
CA SER A 295 11.83 2.72 -19.82
C SER A 295 12.92 1.83 -20.40
N TRP A 296 13.78 2.41 -21.24
CA TRP A 296 14.94 1.74 -21.81
C TRP A 296 15.98 1.40 -20.74
N TYR A 297 16.27 2.29 -19.81
CA TYR A 297 17.22 2.02 -18.73
C TYR A 297 16.78 0.83 -17.85
N ASP A 298 15.48 0.72 -17.57
CA ASP A 298 14.95 -0.36 -16.72
C ASP A 298 14.84 -1.72 -17.43
N TYR A 299 14.58 -1.73 -18.75
CA TYR A 299 14.28 -2.97 -19.49
C TYR A 299 15.01 -3.11 -20.83
N GLY A 300 15.26 -2.03 -21.56
CA GLY A 300 15.98 -2.06 -22.84
C GLY A 300 17.47 -2.37 -22.70
N GLU A 301 18.17 -1.72 -21.77
CA GLU A 301 19.60 -1.94 -21.49
C GLU A 301 19.90 -3.37 -20.97
N PRO A 302 19.10 -3.95 -20.07
CA PRO A 302 19.40 -5.28 -19.51
C PRO A 302 19.11 -6.45 -20.46
N VAL A 303 18.12 -6.31 -21.35
CA VAL A 303 17.62 -7.40 -22.22
C VAL A 303 18.70 -8.06 -23.09
N PRO A 304 19.62 -7.33 -23.75
CA PRO A 304 20.72 -7.95 -24.50
C PRO A 304 21.62 -8.85 -23.66
N ALA A 305 21.90 -8.48 -22.40
CA ALA A 305 22.74 -9.29 -21.50
C ALA A 305 22.05 -10.59 -21.07
N MET A 306 20.73 -10.66 -21.16
CA MET A 306 19.92 -11.86 -20.92
C MET A 306 19.84 -12.79 -22.14
N GLY A 307 20.47 -12.43 -23.28
CA GLY A 307 20.34 -13.19 -24.53
C GLY A 307 18.96 -13.05 -25.17
N LEU A 308 18.26 -11.95 -24.88
CA LEU A 308 16.92 -11.64 -25.37
C LEU A 308 16.96 -10.48 -26.38
N ARG A 309 15.93 -10.37 -27.22
CA ARG A 309 15.74 -9.25 -28.16
C ARG A 309 14.81 -8.22 -27.54
N TYR A 310 15.09 -6.94 -27.78
CA TYR A 310 14.27 -5.83 -27.28
C TYR A 310 13.60 -5.08 -28.43
N VAL A 311 12.31 -4.82 -28.30
CA VAL A 311 11.53 -3.97 -29.23
C VAL A 311 10.71 -2.98 -28.42
N GLU A 312 10.75 -1.72 -28.82
CA GLU A 312 9.97 -0.64 -28.21
C GLU A 312 8.80 -0.20 -29.09
N TYR A 313 7.66 0.07 -28.46
CA TYR A 313 6.53 0.76 -29.07
C TYR A 313 6.26 2.05 -28.30
N GLU A 314 6.63 3.20 -28.87
CA GLU A 314 6.42 4.50 -28.25
C GLU A 314 5.01 5.03 -28.54
N VAL A 315 4.26 5.23 -27.45
CA VAL A 315 2.90 5.79 -27.46
C VAL A 315 2.97 7.25 -27.89
N THR A 316 2.12 7.67 -28.81
CA THR A 316 2.01 9.07 -29.25
C THR A 316 1.08 9.90 -28.36
N ALA A 317 1.07 11.22 -28.59
CA ALA A 317 0.17 12.13 -27.91
C ALA A 317 -1.32 11.78 -28.15
N ASP A 318 -1.64 11.05 -29.22
CA ASP A 318 -3.01 10.62 -29.55
C ASP A 318 -3.39 9.28 -28.90
N GLU A 319 -2.40 8.49 -28.51
CA GLU A 319 -2.58 7.17 -27.90
C GLU A 319 -2.62 7.22 -26.35
N THR A 320 -2.42 8.39 -25.74
CA THR A 320 -2.53 8.58 -24.27
C THR A 320 -3.88 9.14 -23.86
N THR A 321 -4.45 8.66 -22.75
CA THR A 321 -5.67 9.25 -22.16
C THR A 321 -5.43 10.59 -21.46
N LEU A 322 -4.18 11.06 -21.39
CA LEU A 322 -3.90 12.41 -20.87
C LEU A 322 -4.55 13.49 -21.75
N LYS A 323 -4.84 13.20 -23.01
CA LYS A 323 -5.50 14.12 -23.94
C LYS A 323 -6.93 14.46 -23.51
N ASP A 324 -7.54 13.60 -22.71
CA ASP A 324 -8.90 13.79 -22.18
C ASP A 324 -8.90 14.61 -20.89
N ARG A 325 -7.72 14.81 -20.27
CA ARG A 325 -7.55 15.53 -19.00
C ARG A 325 -6.86 16.88 -19.14
N TYR A 326 -5.97 17.02 -20.11
CA TYR A 326 -5.17 18.22 -20.31
C TYR A 326 -5.37 18.77 -21.73
N PRO A 327 -5.49 20.10 -21.88
CA PRO A 327 -5.54 20.70 -23.21
C PRO A 327 -4.18 20.52 -23.93
N ARG A 328 -4.19 20.56 -25.27
CA ARG A 328 -3.02 20.21 -26.10
C ARG A 328 -1.82 21.15 -25.94
N ASP A 329 -2.06 22.38 -25.52
CA ASP A 329 -1.06 23.40 -25.23
C ASP A 329 -0.40 23.23 -23.84
N HIS A 330 -0.98 22.40 -22.96
CA HIS A 330 -0.46 22.14 -21.63
C HIS A 330 0.95 21.51 -21.65
N ALA A 331 1.77 21.82 -20.65
CA ALA A 331 3.16 21.32 -20.51
C ALA A 331 3.29 19.79 -20.59
N VAL A 332 2.24 19.04 -20.28
CA VAL A 332 2.17 17.56 -20.43
C VAL A 332 2.39 17.10 -21.88
N PHE A 333 2.09 17.95 -22.85
CA PHE A 333 2.30 17.70 -24.28
C PHE A 333 3.42 18.56 -24.88
N THR A 334 3.54 19.82 -24.44
CA THR A 334 4.46 20.80 -25.04
C THR A 334 5.87 20.77 -24.43
N ASP A 335 6.00 20.51 -23.12
CA ASP A 335 7.29 20.34 -22.44
C ASP A 335 7.18 19.27 -21.33
N PRO A 336 7.07 17.98 -21.67
CA PRO A 336 6.96 16.91 -20.67
C PRO A 336 8.15 16.87 -19.70
N VAL A 337 9.34 17.29 -20.16
CA VAL A 337 10.57 17.32 -19.37
C VAL A 337 10.47 18.30 -18.20
N SER A 338 9.70 19.39 -18.34
CA SER A 338 9.40 20.28 -17.21
C SER A 338 8.73 19.56 -16.04
N ILE A 339 7.91 18.54 -16.30
CA ILE A 339 7.25 17.73 -15.27
C ILE A 339 8.26 16.77 -14.60
N HIS A 340 9.20 16.22 -15.38
CA HIS A 340 10.32 15.42 -14.83
C HIS A 340 11.18 16.25 -13.87
N ARG A 341 11.45 17.51 -14.20
CA ARG A 341 12.23 18.44 -13.35
C ARG A 341 11.55 18.77 -12.01
N LYS A 342 10.24 18.57 -11.89
CA LYS A 342 9.50 18.72 -10.61
C LYS A 342 9.70 17.53 -9.66
N GLY A 343 10.49 16.53 -10.05
CA GLY A 343 10.85 15.37 -9.25
C GLY A 343 10.00 14.13 -9.54
N PHE A 344 10.49 12.98 -9.07
CA PHE A 344 9.93 11.66 -9.38
C PHE A 344 8.45 11.53 -9.02
N ASN A 345 8.00 12.12 -7.92
CA ASN A 345 6.59 12.05 -7.50
C ASN A 345 5.62 12.66 -8.53
N HIS A 346 6.00 13.77 -9.18
CA HIS A 346 5.19 14.43 -10.20
C HIS A 346 5.20 13.66 -11.53
N LEU A 347 6.36 13.14 -11.91
CA LEU A 347 6.50 12.22 -13.04
C LEU A 347 5.62 10.98 -12.82
N TRP A 348 5.70 10.39 -11.63
CA TRP A 348 4.96 9.18 -11.29
C TRP A 348 3.45 9.44 -11.30
N SER A 349 2.97 10.49 -10.64
CA SER A 349 1.53 10.79 -10.56
C SER A 349 0.95 11.13 -11.93
N THR A 350 1.70 11.82 -12.79
CA THR A 350 1.23 12.25 -14.11
C THR A 350 1.37 11.15 -15.17
N PHE A 351 2.59 10.65 -15.37
CA PHE A 351 2.91 9.75 -16.51
C PHE A 351 2.89 8.27 -16.14
N LEU A 352 3.11 7.88 -14.88
CA LEU A 352 3.08 6.46 -14.51
C LEU A 352 1.73 6.02 -13.93
N ASN A 353 1.05 6.90 -13.20
CA ASN A 353 -0.23 6.60 -12.56
C ASN A 353 -1.42 7.33 -13.20
N GLY A 354 -1.17 8.47 -13.87
CA GLY A 354 -2.22 9.37 -14.36
C GLY A 354 -2.73 9.09 -15.77
N GLN A 355 -2.18 8.10 -16.48
CA GLN A 355 -2.53 7.79 -17.87
C GLN A 355 -2.86 6.31 -18.09
N ASN A 356 -3.72 6.06 -19.07
CA ASN A 356 -3.91 4.78 -19.74
C ASN A 356 -3.57 4.93 -21.23
N VAL A 357 -3.49 3.82 -21.96
CA VAL A 357 -3.01 3.77 -23.35
C VAL A 357 -4.08 3.19 -24.25
N THR A 358 -4.39 3.90 -25.34
CA THR A 358 -5.24 3.43 -26.44
C THR A 358 -4.34 3.28 -27.67
N LEU A 359 -3.97 2.06 -28.03
CA LEU A 359 -3.02 1.85 -29.13
C LEU A 359 -3.65 2.11 -30.49
N ASP A 360 -2.91 2.77 -31.37
CA ASP A 360 -3.20 2.80 -32.81
C ASP A 360 -2.92 1.41 -33.39
N ILE A 361 -4.01 0.70 -33.69
CA ILE A 361 -3.96 -0.68 -34.16
C ILE A 361 -3.22 -0.82 -35.50
N ASN A 362 -3.24 0.19 -36.36
CA ASN A 362 -2.55 0.11 -37.65
C ASN A 362 -1.04 0.20 -37.48
N ARG A 363 -0.56 1.17 -36.67
CA ARG A 363 0.87 1.27 -36.31
C ARG A 363 1.34 0.06 -35.54
N PHE A 364 0.57 -0.36 -34.55
CA PHE A 364 0.91 -1.51 -33.71
C PHE A 364 0.96 -2.81 -34.51
N ARG A 365 0.01 -3.04 -35.43
CA ARG A 365 0.02 -4.20 -36.33
C ARG A 365 1.27 -4.25 -37.19
N GLY A 366 1.77 -3.12 -37.67
CA GLY A 366 3.03 -3.07 -38.43
C GLY A 366 4.24 -3.60 -37.63
N VAL A 367 4.35 -3.22 -36.35
CA VAL A 367 5.40 -3.73 -35.45
C VAL A 367 5.25 -5.24 -35.22
N MET A 368 4.02 -5.71 -35.00
CA MET A 368 3.76 -7.14 -34.80
C MET A 368 4.05 -7.97 -36.05
N GLN A 369 3.78 -7.47 -37.25
CA GLN A 369 4.11 -8.15 -38.51
C GLN A 369 5.62 -8.30 -38.72
N GLN A 370 6.39 -7.27 -38.38
CA GLN A 370 7.85 -7.32 -38.43
C GLN A 370 8.39 -8.36 -37.45
N LEU A 371 7.86 -8.37 -36.22
CA LEU A 371 8.19 -9.36 -35.20
C LEU A 371 7.87 -10.78 -35.68
N TYR A 372 6.67 -11.03 -36.18
CA TYR A 372 6.23 -12.33 -36.67
C TYR A 372 7.15 -12.87 -37.78
N THR A 373 7.52 -12.00 -38.72
CA THR A 373 8.44 -12.34 -39.82
C THR A 373 9.82 -12.70 -39.27
N SER A 374 10.35 -11.95 -38.30
CA SER A 374 11.64 -12.22 -37.65
C SER A 374 11.66 -13.48 -36.78
N SER A 375 10.51 -13.89 -36.26
CA SER A 375 10.37 -15.13 -35.49
C SER A 375 10.32 -16.38 -36.38
N ARG A 376 9.91 -16.23 -37.65
CA ARG A 376 9.83 -17.33 -38.63
C ARG A 376 11.03 -17.43 -39.57
N GLY A 377 11.61 -16.30 -39.96
CA GLY A 377 12.84 -16.24 -40.75
C GLY A 377 14.00 -15.93 -39.82
N GLY A 378 14.98 -16.83 -39.67
CA GLY A 378 16.11 -16.70 -38.75
C GLY A 378 17.11 -15.56 -39.03
N ARG A 379 16.64 -14.35 -39.37
CA ARG A 379 17.48 -13.16 -39.58
C ARG A 379 17.49 -12.27 -38.34
N SER A 380 18.68 -11.77 -38.02
CA SER A 380 18.96 -10.84 -36.93
C SER A 380 18.28 -9.49 -37.17
N ALA A 381 17.55 -9.01 -36.17
CA ALA A 381 16.83 -7.74 -36.16
C ALA A 381 17.74 -6.58 -35.72
N SER A 382 18.87 -6.35 -36.40
CA SER A 382 19.80 -5.26 -36.08
C SER A 382 19.54 -3.95 -36.85
N GLN A 383 18.31 -3.73 -37.35
CA GLN A 383 17.93 -2.51 -38.10
C GLN A 383 16.72 -1.76 -37.51
N PHE A 384 16.31 -2.04 -36.27
CA PHE A 384 15.13 -1.42 -35.66
C PHE A 384 15.48 -0.16 -34.86
N SER A 385 15.88 0.91 -35.56
CA SER A 385 15.84 2.28 -35.05
C SER A 385 15.77 3.24 -36.25
N SER A 386 14.56 3.49 -36.76
CA SER A 386 14.18 4.66 -37.62
C SER A 386 13.02 4.40 -38.61
N ALA A 387 11.94 3.71 -38.22
CA ALA A 387 10.78 3.56 -39.11
C ALA A 387 9.46 4.02 -38.45
N SER A 388 9.33 5.32 -38.21
CA SER A 388 8.05 5.99 -37.96
C SER A 388 8.02 7.38 -38.62
N ARG A 389 8.15 7.44 -39.95
CA ARG A 389 7.86 8.67 -40.71
C ARG A 389 7.36 8.37 -42.12
N ALA A 390 6.12 8.78 -42.42
CA ALA A 390 5.63 9.11 -43.76
C ALA A 390 4.25 9.82 -43.69
N PRO A 391 3.78 10.57 -44.72
CA PRO A 391 4.50 11.07 -45.90
C PRO A 391 4.49 12.62 -46.02
N ARG A 392 5.28 13.10 -47.00
CA ARG A 392 5.51 14.49 -47.40
C ARG A 392 4.26 15.18 -47.97
N SER A 393 4.10 16.46 -47.64
CA SER A 393 3.50 17.47 -48.53
C SER A 393 4.38 18.72 -48.51
N GLY A 394 4.85 19.13 -49.69
CA GLY A 394 5.87 20.16 -49.84
C GLY A 394 5.37 21.60 -49.68
N LYS A 395 6.30 22.47 -49.32
CA LYS A 395 6.59 23.74 -50.02
C LYS A 395 8.04 24.09 -49.74
N ALA A 396 8.79 24.29 -50.83
CA ALA A 396 10.19 24.64 -50.83
C ALA A 396 10.37 26.12 -50.52
N LEU A 397 11.44 26.46 -49.79
CA LEU A 397 12.20 27.68 -50.03
C LEU A 397 13.69 27.38 -49.78
N ALA A 398 14.53 27.77 -50.75
CA ALA A 398 15.97 27.53 -50.88
C ALA A 398 16.78 28.13 -49.70
N VAL A 399 17.73 27.39 -49.10
CA VAL A 399 19.17 27.25 -49.44
C VAL A 399 19.93 28.59 -49.48
N ALA A 400 20.82 28.77 -48.51
CA ALA A 400 22.09 29.49 -48.65
C ALA A 400 23.19 28.63 -47.99
N ASP A 401 24.21 28.30 -48.80
CA ASP A 401 25.43 27.54 -48.50
C ASP A 401 26.32 28.21 -47.42
N CYS A 402 27.08 27.53 -46.55
CA CYS A 402 28.37 26.81 -46.72
C CYS A 402 28.99 26.63 -45.27
N PRO A 403 30.14 25.97 -44.99
CA PRO A 403 30.80 24.76 -45.50
C PRO A 403 31.30 23.86 -44.30
N PRO A 404 32.29 22.91 -44.36
CA PRO A 404 32.25 21.67 -43.58
C PRO A 404 33.05 21.66 -42.26
N SER A 405 32.58 20.80 -41.36
CA SER A 405 33.28 20.09 -40.27
C SER A 405 34.66 20.61 -39.79
N ARG A 406 34.66 21.26 -38.63
CA ARG A 406 35.73 21.13 -37.62
C ARG A 406 35.12 21.02 -36.22
N SER A 407 35.62 20.03 -35.50
CA SER A 407 35.41 19.74 -34.09
C SER A 407 35.46 20.98 -33.19
N PHE A 408 34.42 21.22 -32.39
CA PHE A 408 34.49 22.09 -31.23
C PHE A 408 33.79 21.41 -30.04
N SER A 409 34.63 20.97 -29.10
CA SER A 409 34.57 21.25 -27.67
C SER A 409 33.17 21.50 -27.09
N SER A 410 32.67 20.51 -26.37
CA SER A 410 31.62 20.61 -25.36
C SER A 410 31.92 21.72 -24.35
N GLY A 411 31.16 22.82 -24.43
CA GLY A 411 31.10 23.89 -23.44
C GLY A 411 29.92 23.69 -22.47
N GLU A 412 30.22 23.92 -21.21
CA GLU A 412 29.43 23.68 -20.01
C GLU A 412 28.10 24.45 -19.94
N MET A 413 27.06 23.79 -19.42
CA MET A 413 26.08 24.45 -18.55
C MET A 413 25.44 23.47 -17.56
N LEU A 414 25.79 23.66 -16.29
CA LEU A 414 25.08 23.29 -15.05
C LEU A 414 24.97 21.80 -14.66
N LEU A 415 26.13 21.17 -14.54
CA LEU A 415 26.41 20.08 -13.59
C LEU A 415 26.93 20.68 -12.27
N SER A 416 26.06 20.88 -11.29
CA SER A 416 26.48 20.93 -9.89
C SER A 416 25.45 20.20 -9.03
N LYS A 417 25.91 19.13 -8.36
CA LYS A 417 25.17 18.15 -7.53
C LYS A 417 24.66 16.89 -8.25
N LEU A 418 25.60 16.12 -8.81
CA LEU A 418 25.52 14.66 -8.79
C LEU A 418 26.87 14.15 -8.23
N PRO A 419 26.88 13.20 -7.28
CA PRO A 419 28.12 12.58 -6.83
C PRO A 419 28.72 11.77 -7.98
N SER A 420 30.04 11.79 -8.07
CA SER A 420 30.85 11.01 -9.01
C SER A 420 30.49 9.52 -8.96
N PRO A 421 30.69 8.75 -10.05
CA PRO A 421 30.60 7.30 -9.98
C PRO A 421 31.55 6.77 -8.89
N PRO A 422 31.19 5.70 -8.16
CA PRO A 422 32.09 5.11 -7.19
C PRO A 422 33.34 4.63 -7.92
N ARG A 423 34.51 5.01 -7.37
CA ARG A 423 35.82 4.49 -7.80
C ARG A 423 35.80 2.95 -7.73
N PRO A 424 36.54 2.24 -8.59
CA PRO A 424 36.68 0.80 -8.46
C PRO A 424 37.29 0.44 -7.09
N TRP A 425 36.72 -0.62 -6.51
CA TRP A 425 37.25 -1.52 -5.48
C TRP A 425 38.27 -0.95 -4.48
N ARG A 426 37.84 -0.80 -3.23
CA ARG A 426 38.71 -1.05 -2.07
C ARG A 426 38.04 -2.12 -1.20
N PRO A 427 38.61 -3.33 -1.12
CA PRO A 427 38.25 -4.27 -0.06
C PRO A 427 38.69 -3.70 1.29
N CYS A 428 37.97 -4.01 2.36
CA CYS A 428 38.60 -4.04 3.69
C CYS A 428 39.49 -5.28 3.71
N HIS A 429 40.72 -5.18 3.21
CA HIS A 429 41.74 -6.17 3.51
C HIS A 429 42.45 -5.72 4.77
N LEU A 430 42.38 -6.53 5.81
CA LEU A 430 43.32 -6.49 6.93
C LEU A 430 44.52 -7.33 6.45
N VAL A 431 45.59 -6.61 6.08
CA VAL A 431 46.98 -7.03 5.77
C VAL A 431 47.40 -7.39 4.32
N GLU A 432 48.37 -6.62 3.81
CA GLU A 432 49.56 -7.05 3.02
C GLU A 432 50.72 -6.05 3.26
N ALA A 433 51.98 -6.51 3.31
CA ALA A 433 53.20 -5.72 3.61
C ALA A 433 54.28 -5.87 2.49
N PRO A 434 55.44 -5.17 2.50
CA PRO A 434 55.67 -3.88 1.84
C PRO A 434 56.74 -3.88 0.72
N HIS A 435 56.76 -2.85 -0.14
CA HIS A 435 57.92 -2.48 -0.97
C HIS A 435 58.22 -0.96 -0.97
N VAL A 436 59.47 -0.62 -1.29
CA VAL A 436 60.26 0.52 -0.79
C VAL A 436 60.57 1.58 -1.88
N ARG A 437 60.27 2.87 -1.59
CA ARG A 437 60.93 4.19 -1.94
C ARG A 437 61.19 4.62 -3.42
N PRO A 438 61.56 5.90 -3.76
CA PRO A 438 61.55 7.23 -3.08
C PRO A 438 61.01 8.41 -4.01
N PRO A 439 61.47 9.70 -3.96
CA PRO A 439 60.65 10.87 -3.57
C PRO A 439 60.39 11.91 -4.70
N LEU A 440 59.48 12.87 -4.45
CA LEU A 440 59.26 14.07 -5.28
C LEU A 440 59.73 15.35 -4.57
N PRO A 441 60.29 16.36 -5.29
CA PRO A 441 60.81 17.59 -4.70
C PRO A 441 59.81 18.77 -4.69
N CYS A 442 60.22 19.80 -3.94
CA CYS A 442 59.53 21.01 -3.48
C CYS A 442 59.33 22.16 -4.51
N THR A 443 58.21 22.91 -4.34
CA THR A 443 57.98 24.40 -4.39
C THR A 443 58.43 25.22 -5.65
N PRO A 444 58.10 26.53 -5.86
CA PRO A 444 57.50 27.55 -4.97
C PRO A 444 56.46 28.54 -5.59
N ALA A 445 56.13 29.54 -4.75
CA ALA A 445 55.11 30.60 -4.78
C ALA A 445 55.35 31.82 -5.72
N ALA A 446 54.31 32.66 -5.86
CA ALA A 446 54.26 34.14 -6.08
C ALA A 446 52.97 34.50 -6.87
N ARG A 447 52.28 35.65 -6.80
CA ARG A 447 52.50 37.00 -6.24
C ARG A 447 51.15 37.77 -6.25
N LEU A 448 50.98 38.66 -5.27
CA LEU A 448 50.07 39.83 -5.23
C LEU A 448 50.60 40.95 -6.15
N PRO A 449 49.81 41.98 -6.57
CA PRO A 449 49.60 43.17 -5.70
C PRO A 449 48.32 44.04 -5.89
N THR A 450 47.89 44.68 -4.78
CA THR A 450 47.44 46.09 -4.53
C THR A 450 46.49 46.85 -5.50
N ARG A 451 45.70 47.89 -5.15
CA ARG A 451 45.12 48.54 -3.93
C ARG A 451 44.50 49.89 -4.40
N ARG A 452 43.32 50.32 -3.91
CA ARG A 452 42.87 51.72 -3.58
C ARG A 452 41.35 51.68 -3.28
N ARG A 453 40.83 51.80 -2.03
CA ARG A 453 40.60 52.97 -1.12
C ARG A 453 39.87 54.13 -1.81
N ARG A 454 38.67 54.56 -1.38
CA ARG A 454 38.25 55.34 -0.16
C ARG A 454 36.69 55.51 -0.25
N LEU A 455 35.85 55.84 0.74
CA LEU A 455 35.91 56.17 2.18
C LEU A 455 34.46 56.33 2.70
N LEU A 456 34.30 56.08 4.01
CA LEU A 456 33.44 56.77 5.01
C LEU A 456 31.94 56.43 5.14
N SER A 457 31.68 55.83 6.31
CA SER A 457 30.48 55.73 7.15
C SER A 457 30.24 57.04 7.96
N PRO A 458 29.45 57.13 9.07
CA PRO A 458 28.44 56.25 9.72
C PRO A 458 27.19 56.98 10.34
N PHE A 459 26.37 56.24 11.12
CA PHE A 459 25.36 56.64 12.16
C PHE A 459 24.02 57.26 11.67
N ALA A 460 22.86 57.15 12.35
CA ALA A 460 22.28 56.26 13.37
C ALA A 460 20.79 56.64 13.59
N SER A 461 20.01 55.69 14.11
CA SER A 461 18.83 55.79 15.02
C SER A 461 17.70 56.84 14.83
N SER A 462 16.48 56.29 14.67
CA SER A 462 15.18 56.61 15.33
C SER A 462 14.70 58.07 15.49
N SER A 463 13.47 58.36 15.02
CA SER A 463 12.35 58.84 15.86
C SER A 463 11.07 59.18 15.06
N SER A 464 9.94 58.81 15.67
CA SER A 464 8.57 59.37 15.70
C SER A 464 7.98 60.29 14.61
N SER A 465 6.71 59.95 14.30
CA SER A 465 5.51 60.80 14.14
C SER A 465 5.44 61.83 13.01
N SER A 466 4.44 61.69 12.14
CA SER A 466 3.17 62.46 12.18
C SER A 466 2.46 62.45 10.81
N SER A 467 1.14 62.30 10.85
CA SER A 467 0.19 62.43 9.73
C SER A 467 0.04 63.90 9.28
N PRO A 468 -0.71 64.18 8.18
CA PRO A 468 -2.14 64.46 8.34
C PRO A 468 -3.02 63.88 7.22
N GLY A 469 -4.32 63.74 7.50
CA GLY A 469 -5.31 63.13 6.61
C GLY A 469 -6.30 64.13 5.99
N TRP A 470 -7.43 63.59 5.50
CA TRP A 470 -8.76 64.19 5.32
C TRP A 470 -9.72 63.03 4.98
N ALA A 471 -10.74 62.69 5.79
CA ALA A 471 -12.03 63.34 6.11
C ALA A 471 -13.18 62.61 5.38
N LYS A 472 -13.94 61.72 6.05
CA LYS A 472 -15.14 61.91 6.90
C LYS A 472 -16.47 61.99 6.12
N ARG A 473 -17.38 61.05 6.40
CA ARG A 473 -18.72 61.37 6.94
C ARG A 473 -19.36 60.16 7.66
N SER A 474 -20.07 60.45 8.74
CA SER A 474 -20.54 59.55 9.78
C SER A 474 -22.03 59.77 10.11
N SER A 475 -22.74 58.67 10.43
CA SER A 475 -23.71 58.42 11.53
C SER A 475 -24.58 59.51 12.20
N SER A 476 -25.70 59.05 12.79
CA SER A 476 -26.28 59.54 14.06
C SER A 476 -27.44 58.60 14.50
N ARG A 477 -27.78 58.21 15.75
CA ARG A 477 -27.35 58.38 17.18
C ARG A 477 -28.14 57.33 18.02
N LYS A 478 -27.55 56.58 19.00
CA LYS A 478 -27.52 56.73 20.50
C LYS A 478 -28.90 56.89 21.20
N ALA A 479 -29.42 55.96 22.06
CA ALA A 479 -29.06 55.52 23.45
C ALA A 479 -29.74 56.37 24.57
N PRO A 480 -29.84 56.00 25.89
CA PRO A 480 -29.91 54.69 26.62
C PRO A 480 -30.83 54.65 27.91
N ASP A 481 -30.83 53.47 28.57
CA ASP A 481 -30.76 53.17 30.04
C ASP A 481 -31.99 53.04 30.99
N GLY A 482 -31.90 52.07 31.93
CA GLY A 482 -32.42 52.20 33.31
C GLY A 482 -33.56 51.30 33.85
N SER A 483 -33.20 50.18 34.50
CA SER A 483 -33.74 49.57 35.77
C SER A 483 -35.25 49.38 36.07
N GLY A 484 -35.60 48.21 36.66
CA GLY A 484 -36.55 48.16 37.80
C GLY A 484 -37.80 47.25 37.76
N ARG A 485 -37.68 46.05 38.35
CA ARG A 485 -38.59 45.43 39.36
C ARG A 485 -40.14 45.50 39.18
N GLY A 486 -40.74 44.30 39.00
CA GLY A 486 -41.79 43.78 39.89
C GLY A 486 -43.27 43.82 39.45
N LYS A 487 -43.97 42.72 39.83
CA LYS A 487 -45.43 42.55 40.06
C LYS A 487 -46.30 42.35 38.79
N SER A 488 -46.75 41.14 38.45
CA SER A 488 -47.85 40.30 39.01
C SER A 488 -49.26 40.74 38.60
N VAL A 489 -50.16 39.74 38.41
CA VAL A 489 -51.66 39.74 38.44
C VAL A 489 -52.36 39.67 37.05
N PRO A 490 -53.50 38.96 36.85
CA PRO A 490 -54.05 37.75 37.50
C PRO A 490 -54.61 36.65 36.53
N LEU A 491 -55.02 35.53 37.13
CA LEU A 491 -56.02 34.57 36.61
C LEU A 491 -57.45 35.05 36.94
N ALA A 492 -58.39 35.00 35.99
CA ALA A 492 -59.77 34.51 36.17
C ALA A 492 -60.67 34.63 34.92
N MET A 493 -61.46 33.56 34.71
CA MET A 493 -62.81 33.46 34.11
C MET A 493 -63.06 33.53 32.59
N ARG A 494 -63.41 32.34 32.05
CA ARG A 494 -64.65 31.96 31.30
C ARG A 494 -65.51 33.17 30.84
N GLU A 495 -65.92 33.33 29.58
CA GLU A 495 -66.84 32.47 28.82
C GLU A 495 -67.06 33.02 27.38
N SER A 496 -67.40 32.13 26.44
CA SER A 496 -68.11 32.32 25.16
C SER A 496 -67.83 33.52 24.22
N SER A 497 -67.34 33.23 23.00
CA SER A 497 -67.84 33.86 21.76
C SER A 497 -67.31 33.14 20.51
N ALA A 498 -68.20 32.52 19.75
CA ALA A 498 -68.07 32.50 18.29
C ALA A 498 -68.36 33.93 17.79
N PRO A 499 -67.70 34.46 16.74
CA PRO A 499 -68.06 34.11 15.37
C PRO A 499 -66.91 34.23 14.34
N GLY A 500 -67.16 33.84 13.09
CA GLY A 500 -66.41 34.38 11.94
C GLY A 500 -66.05 33.37 10.86
N ALA A 501 -67.00 33.08 9.99
CA ALA A 501 -66.72 32.47 8.69
C ALA A 501 -65.93 33.44 7.80
N GLY A 502 -64.97 32.92 7.04
CA GLY A 502 -64.52 33.54 5.79
C GLY A 502 -63.06 34.00 5.71
N GLU A 503 -62.11 33.07 5.76
CA GLU A 503 -60.87 33.22 4.97
C GLU A 503 -60.59 31.90 4.23
N PRO A 504 -60.37 31.91 2.90
CA PRO A 504 -59.97 30.71 2.18
C PRO A 504 -58.52 30.36 2.56
N PRO A 505 -58.20 29.09 2.83
CA PRO A 505 -56.83 28.71 3.15
C PRO A 505 -55.93 28.93 1.94
N LEU A 506 -54.82 29.65 2.15
CA LEU A 506 -53.77 29.88 1.16
C LEU A 506 -53.34 28.58 0.42
N PRO A 507 -53.02 28.62 -0.88
CA PRO A 507 -52.73 27.42 -1.64
C PRO A 507 -51.47 26.72 -1.11
N TRP A 508 -51.62 25.45 -0.75
CA TRP A 508 -50.51 24.60 -0.33
C TRP A 508 -49.43 24.56 -1.41
N THR A 509 -48.22 25.03 -1.09
CA THR A 509 -47.06 24.92 -1.99
C THR A 509 -46.80 23.45 -2.36
N ALA A 510 -46.47 23.18 -3.62
CA ALA A 510 -46.24 21.82 -4.13
C ALA A 510 -45.24 21.01 -3.26
N ARG A 511 -44.23 21.68 -2.68
CA ARG A 511 -43.27 21.09 -1.72
C ARG A 511 -43.90 20.63 -0.40
N ARG A 512 -44.98 21.25 0.07
CA ARG A 512 -45.71 20.80 1.28
C ARG A 512 -46.64 19.64 0.96
N ARG A 513 -47.28 19.62 -0.22
CA ARG A 513 -48.06 18.46 -0.68
C ARG A 513 -47.18 17.24 -0.92
N ALA A 514 -46.03 17.40 -1.56
CA ALA A 514 -45.05 16.34 -1.73
C ALA A 514 -44.55 15.79 -0.37
N ARG A 515 -44.24 16.66 0.59
CA ARG A 515 -43.85 16.23 1.95
C ARG A 515 -44.98 15.61 2.77
N ALA A 516 -46.23 15.97 2.52
CA ALA A 516 -47.39 15.37 3.18
C ALA A 516 -47.76 14.01 2.55
N ALA A 517 -47.71 13.91 1.23
CA ALA A 517 -47.87 12.67 0.48
C ALA A 517 -46.75 11.68 0.82
N TRP A 518 -45.49 12.13 0.87
CA TRP A 518 -44.35 11.31 1.31
C TRP A 518 -44.51 10.86 2.75
N ARG A 519 -45.00 11.71 3.66
CA ARG A 519 -45.29 11.31 5.05
C ARG A 519 -46.43 10.29 5.13
N LYS A 520 -47.45 10.39 4.27
CA LYS A 520 -48.51 9.37 4.14
C LYS A 520 -47.98 8.05 3.56
N VAL A 521 -47.15 8.06 2.52
CA VAL A 521 -46.56 6.84 1.96
C VAL A 521 -45.62 6.18 2.97
N VAL A 522 -44.76 6.97 3.63
CA VAL A 522 -43.88 6.48 4.69
C VAL A 522 -44.70 5.92 5.86
N SER A 523 -45.83 6.53 6.24
CA SER A 523 -46.66 6.05 7.35
C SER A 523 -47.30 4.67 7.13
N TRP A 524 -47.40 4.20 5.89
CA TRP A 524 -47.89 2.85 5.57
C TRP A 524 -46.81 1.76 5.78
N VAL A 525 -45.54 2.13 5.85
CA VAL A 525 -44.44 1.17 6.10
C VAL A 525 -44.26 0.95 7.61
N PRO A 526 -44.37 -0.30 8.11
CA PRO A 526 -44.18 -0.63 9.52
C PRO A 526 -42.84 -0.13 10.07
N ARG A 527 -42.80 0.27 11.35
CA ARG A 527 -41.57 0.79 11.99
C ARG A 527 -40.42 -0.25 11.93
N LYS A 528 -40.75 -1.54 12.11
CA LYS A 528 -39.80 -2.65 11.97
C LYS A 528 -39.21 -2.73 10.56
N ALA A 529 -40.04 -2.66 9.52
CA ALA A 529 -39.59 -2.69 8.12
C ALA A 529 -38.65 -1.52 7.79
N ARG A 530 -38.89 -0.31 8.32
CA ARG A 530 -37.96 0.83 8.16
C ARG A 530 -36.61 0.57 8.83
N SER A 531 -36.60 -0.04 10.01
CA SER A 531 -35.35 -0.43 10.69
C SER A 531 -34.59 -1.51 9.92
N VAL A 532 -35.29 -2.50 9.35
CA VAL A 532 -34.65 -3.55 8.52
C VAL A 532 -34.01 -2.95 7.26
N VAL A 533 -34.70 -2.04 6.58
CA VAL A 533 -34.14 -1.31 5.43
C VAL A 533 -32.93 -0.48 5.86
N LEU A 534 -33.01 0.20 7.01
CA LEU A 534 -31.89 0.98 7.55
C LEU A 534 -30.66 0.09 7.83
N LEU A 535 -30.85 -1.10 8.41
CA LEU A 535 -29.76 -2.05 8.69
C LEU A 535 -29.13 -2.60 7.41
N ASN A 536 -29.91 -2.88 6.37
CA ASN A 536 -29.37 -3.28 5.07
C ASN A 536 -28.53 -2.15 4.44
N LEU A 537 -28.98 -0.89 4.55
CA LEU A 537 -28.19 0.27 4.11
C LEU A 537 -26.92 0.44 4.92
N VAL A 538 -26.96 0.22 6.25
CA VAL A 538 -25.77 0.23 7.10
C VAL A 538 -24.77 -0.87 6.67
N THR A 539 -25.27 -2.07 6.37
CA THR A 539 -24.45 -3.21 5.90
C THR A 539 -23.72 -2.87 4.60
N LEU A 540 -24.37 -2.19 3.65
CA LEU A 540 -23.74 -1.69 2.44
C LEU A 540 -22.59 -0.72 2.74
N VAL A 541 -22.78 0.19 3.71
CA VAL A 541 -21.75 1.15 4.10
C VAL A 541 -20.57 0.45 4.78
N PHE A 542 -20.82 -0.48 5.71
CA PHE A 542 -19.79 -1.30 6.33
C PHE A 542 -18.99 -2.12 5.31
N ALA A 543 -19.66 -2.76 4.35
CA ALA A 543 -19.00 -3.50 3.28
C ALA A 543 -18.11 -2.59 2.40
N SER A 544 -18.57 -1.38 2.06
CA SER A 544 -17.77 -0.41 1.29
C SER A 544 -16.53 0.06 2.06
N ASN A 545 -16.62 0.14 3.39
CA ASN A 545 -15.52 0.56 4.26
C ASN A 545 -14.32 -0.39 4.16
N ILE A 546 -14.53 -1.70 3.99
CA ILE A 546 -13.44 -2.68 3.80
C ILE A 546 -12.55 -2.29 2.62
N SER A 547 -13.14 -1.93 1.48
CA SER A 547 -12.40 -1.54 0.28
C SER A 547 -11.63 -0.22 0.47
N VAL A 548 -12.24 0.76 1.13
CA VAL A 548 -11.63 2.08 1.40
C VAL A 548 -10.47 1.95 2.40
N VAL A 549 -10.64 1.17 3.47
CA VAL A 549 -9.57 0.92 4.46
C VAL A 549 -8.40 0.20 3.80
N LYS A 550 -8.66 -0.85 3.01
CA LYS A 550 -7.63 -1.59 2.27
C LYS A 550 -6.80 -0.69 1.36
N GLU A 551 -7.41 0.30 0.72
CA GLU A 551 -6.69 1.29 -0.09
C GLU A 551 -5.90 2.29 0.79
N ALA A 552 -6.51 2.80 1.86
CA ALA A 552 -5.88 3.76 2.75
C ALA A 552 -4.65 3.18 3.49
N GLU A 553 -4.70 1.91 3.88
CA GLU A 553 -3.60 1.17 4.51
C GLU A 553 -2.39 0.96 3.58
N THR A 554 -2.55 1.13 2.26
CA THR A 554 -1.39 1.17 1.35
C THR A 554 -0.56 2.45 1.48
N MET A 555 -1.15 3.50 2.09
CA MET A 555 -0.55 4.82 2.23
C MET A 555 -0.18 5.20 3.67
N LEU A 556 -0.85 4.62 4.68
CA LEU A 556 -0.70 4.97 6.09
C LEU A 556 -0.61 3.71 6.97
N ASP A 557 0.16 3.75 8.07
CA ASP A 557 0.20 2.66 9.05
C ASP A 557 -1.21 2.39 9.62
N PRO A 558 -1.67 1.12 9.71
CA PRO A 558 -3.03 0.79 10.15
C PRO A 558 -3.38 1.32 11.55
N ASP A 559 -2.44 1.34 12.49
CA ASP A 559 -2.70 1.82 13.85
C ASP A 559 -2.89 3.34 13.85
N LEU A 560 -2.06 4.06 13.09
CA LEU A 560 -2.22 5.50 12.91
C LEU A 560 -3.53 5.83 12.17
N PHE A 561 -3.89 5.06 11.16
CA PHE A 561 -5.16 5.21 10.44
C PHE A 561 -6.36 5.05 11.38
N ASN A 562 -6.36 4.01 12.23
CA ASN A 562 -7.42 3.77 13.21
C ASN A 562 -7.49 4.88 14.26
N VAL A 563 -6.36 5.36 14.77
CA VAL A 563 -6.34 6.52 15.69
C VAL A 563 -6.99 7.74 15.04
N LEU A 564 -6.61 8.09 13.82
CA LEU A 564 -7.18 9.25 13.11
C LEU A 564 -8.67 9.06 12.81
N ARG A 565 -9.07 7.87 12.35
CA ARG A 565 -10.46 7.49 12.05
C ARG A 565 -11.37 7.67 13.27
N PHE A 566 -11.01 7.03 14.40
CA PHE A 566 -11.83 7.07 15.60
C PHE A 566 -11.80 8.43 16.30
N THR A 567 -10.67 9.16 16.21
CA THR A 567 -10.58 10.54 16.72
C THR A 567 -11.52 11.46 15.93
N ILE A 568 -11.51 11.41 14.60
CA ILE A 568 -12.41 12.21 13.75
C ILE A 568 -13.88 11.81 13.99
N SER A 569 -14.15 10.52 14.20
CA SER A 569 -15.48 10.01 14.53
C SER A 569 -16.02 10.58 15.85
N ALA A 570 -15.16 10.90 16.83
CA ALA A 570 -15.56 11.45 18.13
C ALA A 570 -15.88 12.97 18.08
N ILE A 571 -15.27 13.73 17.16
CA ILE A 571 -15.38 15.20 17.08
C ILE A 571 -16.83 15.72 17.12
N PRO A 572 -17.78 15.18 16.34
CA PRO A 572 -19.16 15.68 16.32
C PRO A 572 -19.88 15.62 17.67
N PHE A 573 -19.43 14.74 18.58
CA PHE A 573 -20.07 14.51 19.86
C PHE A 573 -19.42 15.27 21.02
N VAL A 574 -18.24 15.87 20.82
CA VAL A 574 -17.52 16.62 21.87
C VAL A 574 -18.40 17.69 22.55
N PRO A 575 -19.15 18.55 21.82
CA PRO A 575 -19.99 19.57 22.46
C PRO A 575 -21.16 18.99 23.26
N LEU A 576 -21.65 17.80 22.87
CA LEU A 576 -22.76 17.11 23.53
C LEU A 576 -22.27 16.39 24.79
N LEU A 577 -21.11 15.73 24.73
CA LEU A 577 -20.49 15.05 25.87
C LEU A 577 -20.20 16.04 27.01
N LEU A 578 -19.67 17.22 26.69
CA LEU A 578 -19.38 18.27 27.67
C LEU A 578 -20.64 18.85 28.35
N LYS A 579 -21.80 18.83 27.69
CA LYS A 579 -23.09 19.31 28.24
C LYS A 579 -23.85 18.26 29.05
N THR A 580 -23.59 16.97 28.84
CA THR A 580 -24.44 15.87 29.33
C THR A 580 -23.82 15.03 30.45
N PHE A 581 -22.76 15.50 31.13
CA PHE A 581 -22.22 14.90 32.37
C PHE A 581 -23.23 14.76 33.52
N LYS A 582 -24.48 15.21 33.34
CA LYS A 582 -25.56 15.14 34.34
C LYS A 582 -26.32 13.80 34.36
N ASP A 583 -26.25 12.98 33.31
CA ASP A 583 -26.92 11.67 33.26
C ASP A 583 -25.89 10.53 33.29
N MET A 584 -25.47 10.17 34.51
CA MET A 584 -24.45 9.16 34.77
C MET A 584 -24.84 7.79 34.21
N GLN A 585 -26.13 7.48 34.14
CA GLN A 585 -26.61 6.18 33.65
C GLN A 585 -26.35 6.03 32.15
N VAL A 586 -26.65 7.06 31.35
CA VAL A 586 -26.35 7.07 29.90
C VAL A 586 -24.85 6.98 29.66
N PHE A 587 -24.05 7.68 30.47
CA PHE A 587 -22.59 7.66 30.37
C PHE A 587 -22.00 6.27 30.62
N ILE A 588 -22.38 5.62 31.72
CA ILE A 588 -21.91 4.27 32.06
C ILE A 588 -22.29 3.26 30.98
N ARG A 589 -23.52 3.33 30.45
CA ARG A 589 -23.97 2.43 29.36
C ARG A 589 -23.20 2.68 28.06
N GLY A 590 -22.85 3.93 27.76
CA GLY A 590 -22.04 4.27 26.60
C GLY A 590 -20.60 3.74 26.72
N ILE A 591 -20.00 3.82 27.91
CA ILE A 591 -18.69 3.23 28.19
C ILE A 591 -18.74 1.70 28.08
N GLU A 592 -19.78 1.07 28.64
CA GLU A 592 -19.98 -0.38 28.57
C GLU A 592 -19.96 -0.87 27.12
N LEU A 593 -20.71 -0.22 26.22
CA LEU A 593 -20.70 -0.53 24.78
C LEU A 593 -19.33 -0.26 24.14
N GLY A 594 -18.69 0.86 24.53
CA GLY A 594 -17.33 1.21 24.14
C GLY A 594 -16.29 0.13 24.47
N ILE A 595 -16.37 -0.49 25.63
CA ILE A 595 -15.44 -1.53 26.08
C ILE A 595 -15.59 -2.78 25.22
N TRP A 596 -16.82 -3.26 25.01
CA TRP A 596 -17.06 -4.45 24.19
C TRP A 596 -16.61 -4.25 22.75
N VAL A 597 -16.99 -3.13 22.11
CA VAL A 597 -16.58 -2.88 20.73
C VAL A 597 -15.05 -2.70 20.61
N SER A 598 -14.40 -2.08 21.60
CA SER A 598 -12.93 -1.91 21.61
C SER A 598 -12.20 -3.24 21.77
N MET A 599 -12.72 -4.13 22.62
CA MET A 599 -12.19 -5.47 22.79
C MET A 599 -12.33 -6.28 21.50
N GLY A 600 -13.47 -6.17 20.81
CA GLY A 600 -13.68 -6.77 19.49
C GLY A 600 -12.66 -6.30 18.46
N TYR A 601 -12.50 -4.99 18.29
CA TYR A 601 -11.53 -4.41 17.34
C TYR A 601 -10.08 -4.77 17.68
N LEU A 602 -9.70 -4.70 18.96
CA LEU A 602 -8.32 -5.02 19.39
C LEU A 602 -8.00 -6.49 19.16
N ALA A 603 -8.89 -7.40 19.55
CA ALA A 603 -8.71 -8.84 19.35
C ALA A 603 -8.64 -9.20 17.85
N GLN A 604 -9.46 -8.55 17.02
CA GLN A 604 -9.42 -8.73 15.56
C GLN A 604 -8.09 -8.24 14.97
N ALA A 605 -7.64 -7.04 15.34
CA ALA A 605 -6.39 -6.46 14.87
C ALA A 605 -5.19 -7.36 15.23
N MET A 606 -5.13 -7.86 16.47
CA MET A 606 -4.07 -8.77 16.91
C MET A 606 -4.16 -10.14 16.24
N GLY A 607 -5.36 -10.67 16.03
CA GLY A 607 -5.56 -11.97 15.37
C GLY A 607 -5.11 -11.95 13.90
N LEU A 608 -5.38 -10.86 13.18
CA LEU A 608 -4.98 -10.66 11.78
C LEU A 608 -3.47 -10.57 11.56
N VAL A 609 -2.67 -10.41 12.63
CA VAL A 609 -1.20 -10.47 12.52
C VAL A 609 -0.74 -11.87 12.11
N THR A 610 -1.45 -12.92 12.53
CA THR A 610 -1.06 -14.32 12.30
C THR A 610 -2.08 -15.14 11.50
N ALA A 611 -3.35 -14.76 11.51
CA ALA A 611 -4.40 -15.42 10.73
C ALA A 611 -4.49 -14.85 9.32
N ASP A 612 -4.74 -15.73 8.35
CA ASP A 612 -5.05 -15.33 6.98
C ASP A 612 -6.40 -14.59 6.91
N ALA A 613 -6.51 -13.61 6.02
CA ALA A 613 -7.68 -12.74 5.92
C ALA A 613 -8.98 -13.50 5.61
N GLY A 614 -8.93 -14.53 4.74
CA GLY A 614 -10.11 -15.32 4.40
C GLY A 614 -10.61 -16.16 5.57
N ARG A 615 -9.68 -16.80 6.30
CA ARG A 615 -10.04 -17.56 7.51
C ARG A 615 -10.52 -16.64 8.63
N ALA A 616 -9.90 -15.47 8.79
CA ALA A 616 -10.35 -14.46 9.74
C ALA A 616 -11.77 -13.99 9.44
N SER A 617 -12.07 -13.70 8.17
CA SER A 617 -13.42 -13.34 7.68
C SER A 617 -14.44 -14.44 7.99
N PHE A 618 -14.12 -15.71 7.72
CA PHE A 618 -14.97 -16.85 8.05
C PHE A 618 -15.23 -17.00 9.57
N ILE A 619 -14.18 -16.91 10.39
CA ILE A 619 -14.32 -17.01 11.86
C ILE A 619 -15.14 -15.83 12.40
N SER A 620 -14.94 -14.61 11.90
CA SER A 620 -15.77 -13.46 12.25
C SER A 620 -17.24 -13.66 11.87
N ALA A 621 -17.52 -14.34 10.75
CA ALA A 621 -18.88 -14.65 10.33
C ALA A 621 -19.61 -15.63 11.28
N LEU A 622 -18.90 -16.38 12.14
CA LEU A 622 -19.54 -17.18 13.20
C LEU A 622 -20.41 -16.34 14.14
N THR A 623 -20.24 -15.02 14.18
CA THR A 623 -21.13 -14.08 14.87
C THR A 623 -22.60 -14.31 14.52
N VAL A 624 -22.93 -14.71 13.28
CA VAL A 624 -24.32 -15.02 12.88
C VAL A 624 -24.93 -16.16 13.70
N ILE A 625 -24.12 -17.11 14.18
CA ILE A 625 -24.58 -18.21 15.04
C ILE A 625 -24.40 -17.87 16.53
N ILE A 626 -23.31 -17.19 16.88
CA ILE A 626 -23.00 -16.85 18.28
C ILE A 626 -24.07 -15.94 18.88
N VAL A 627 -24.57 -14.94 18.13
CA VAL A 627 -25.61 -14.02 18.62
C VAL A 627 -26.90 -14.74 19.04
N PRO A 628 -27.60 -15.51 18.18
CA PRO A 628 -28.80 -16.24 18.59
C PRO A 628 -28.52 -17.28 19.67
N PHE A 629 -27.33 -17.89 19.68
CA PHE A 629 -26.94 -18.82 20.74
C PHE A 629 -26.88 -18.15 22.11
N LEU A 630 -26.19 -17.01 22.20
CA LEU A 630 -26.10 -16.22 23.44
C LEU A 630 -27.45 -15.63 23.85
N ASP A 631 -28.25 -15.13 22.90
CA ASP A 631 -29.60 -14.63 23.13
C ASP A 631 -30.52 -15.73 23.71
N GLY A 632 -30.39 -16.96 23.18
CA GLY A 632 -31.08 -18.15 23.70
C GLY A 632 -30.67 -18.51 25.13
N ILE A 633 -29.38 -18.45 25.47
CA ILE A 633 -28.88 -18.66 26.84
C ILE A 633 -29.44 -17.61 27.80
N LEU A 634 -29.64 -16.37 27.33
CA LEU A 634 -30.26 -15.29 28.11
C LEU A 634 -31.79 -15.43 28.25
N GLY A 635 -32.38 -16.50 27.71
CA GLY A 635 -33.79 -16.85 27.85
C GLY A 635 -34.70 -16.43 26.70
N ALA A 636 -34.14 -15.94 25.59
CA ALA A 636 -34.93 -15.62 24.40
C ALA A 636 -35.41 -16.90 23.68
N LYS A 637 -36.67 -16.92 23.25
CA LYS A 637 -37.20 -18.02 22.41
C LYS A 637 -36.80 -17.78 20.97
N ILE A 638 -35.74 -18.46 20.51
CA ILE A 638 -35.24 -18.36 19.15
C ILE A 638 -35.99 -19.34 18.23
N PRO A 639 -36.67 -18.87 17.18
CA PRO A 639 -37.41 -19.74 16.28
C PRO A 639 -36.49 -20.57 15.37
N ALA A 640 -36.95 -21.75 14.96
CA ALA A 640 -36.13 -22.70 14.18
C ALA A 640 -35.62 -22.14 12.85
N TYR A 641 -36.39 -21.27 12.19
CA TYR A 641 -35.98 -20.65 10.92
C TYR A 641 -34.72 -19.77 11.08
N THR A 642 -34.48 -19.19 12.26
CA THR A 642 -33.26 -18.44 12.53
C THR A 642 -32.02 -19.33 12.45
N TRP A 643 -32.08 -20.54 13.00
CA TRP A 643 -30.98 -21.50 12.95
C TRP A 643 -30.70 -22.00 11.54
N ILE A 644 -31.76 -22.28 10.77
CA ILE A 644 -31.65 -22.66 9.37
C ILE A 644 -30.99 -21.52 8.55
N GLY A 645 -31.45 -20.28 8.75
CA GLY A 645 -30.89 -19.11 8.09
C GLY A 645 -29.42 -18.87 8.46
N ALA A 646 -29.08 -19.01 9.74
CA ALA A 646 -27.70 -18.87 10.23
C ALA A 646 -26.76 -19.91 9.62
N PHE A 647 -27.21 -21.17 9.51
CA PHE A 647 -26.41 -22.25 8.90
C PHE A 647 -26.23 -22.05 7.40
N LEU A 648 -27.28 -21.62 6.68
CA LEU A 648 -27.20 -21.25 5.26
C LEU A 648 -26.21 -20.10 5.04
N CYS A 649 -26.28 -19.04 5.86
CA CYS A 649 -25.33 -17.94 5.80
C CYS A 649 -23.89 -18.43 6.07
N LEU A 650 -23.67 -19.26 7.09
CA LEU A 650 -22.33 -19.75 7.40
C LEU A 650 -21.74 -20.64 6.29
N ILE A 651 -22.54 -21.53 5.69
CA ILE A 651 -22.13 -22.31 4.51
C ILE A 651 -21.75 -21.36 3.37
N GLY A 652 -22.59 -20.37 3.09
CA GLY A 652 -22.35 -19.41 2.01
C GLY A 652 -21.05 -18.62 2.22
N VAL A 653 -20.79 -18.14 3.45
CA VAL A 653 -19.54 -17.47 3.80
C VAL A 653 -18.36 -18.42 3.71
N GLY A 654 -18.48 -19.68 4.15
CA GLY A 654 -17.42 -20.69 4.01
C GLY A 654 -17.03 -20.93 2.55
N ILE A 655 -18.01 -21.00 1.65
CA ILE A 655 -17.74 -21.14 0.21
C ILE A 655 -17.04 -19.90 -0.36
N LEU A 656 -17.35 -18.71 0.15
CA LEU A 656 -16.79 -17.43 -0.31
C LEU A 656 -15.39 -17.14 0.23
N GLU A 657 -15.16 -17.38 1.53
CA GLU A 657 -14.04 -16.79 2.27
C GLU A 657 -13.01 -17.84 2.75
N LEU A 658 -13.33 -19.13 2.75
CA LEU A 658 -12.43 -20.14 3.33
C LEU A 658 -11.17 -20.34 2.47
N SER A 659 -10.03 -19.90 2.99
CA SER A 659 -8.75 -19.90 2.26
C SER A 659 -7.99 -21.22 2.22
N GLY A 660 -8.43 -22.24 2.98
CA GLY A 660 -7.78 -23.56 3.03
C GLY A 660 -6.46 -23.63 3.81
N SER A 661 -6.08 -22.56 4.52
CA SER A 661 -4.85 -22.47 5.32
C SER A 661 -4.95 -23.19 6.68
N PRO A 662 -3.86 -23.77 7.23
CA PRO A 662 -3.88 -24.54 8.49
C PRO A 662 -4.07 -23.64 9.72
N PRO A 663 -4.85 -24.04 10.75
CA PRO A 663 -5.20 -23.21 11.91
C PRO A 663 -3.99 -22.57 12.61
N CYS A 664 -4.17 -21.37 13.16
CA CYS A 664 -3.12 -20.65 13.88
C CYS A 664 -3.63 -20.00 15.18
N VAL A 665 -2.71 -19.48 15.99
CA VAL A 665 -3.03 -18.82 17.28
C VAL A 665 -3.94 -17.60 17.10
N GLY A 666 -3.82 -16.87 15.99
CA GLY A 666 -4.66 -15.71 15.68
C GLY A 666 -6.14 -16.05 15.54
N ASP A 667 -6.47 -17.30 15.17
CA ASP A 667 -7.87 -17.74 15.02
C ASP A 667 -8.63 -17.64 16.34
N LEU A 668 -7.96 -17.91 17.47
CA LEU A 668 -8.55 -17.79 18.80
C LEU A 668 -8.87 -16.33 19.14
N LEU A 669 -8.00 -15.40 18.74
CA LEU A 669 -8.23 -13.96 18.95
C LEU A 669 -9.36 -13.43 18.06
N ILE A 670 -9.49 -13.92 16.83
CA ILE A 670 -10.61 -13.57 15.95
C ILE A 670 -11.92 -14.15 16.46
N LEU A 671 -11.89 -15.37 17.00
CA LEU A 671 -13.06 -15.96 17.65
C LEU A 671 -13.47 -15.14 18.89
N LEU A 672 -12.51 -14.72 19.72
CA LEU A 672 -12.75 -13.82 20.85
C LEU A 672 -13.37 -12.49 20.39
N SER A 673 -12.91 -11.96 19.25
CA SER A 673 -13.51 -10.77 18.64
C SER A 673 -14.98 -10.99 18.26
N ALA A 674 -15.31 -12.12 17.63
CA ALA A 674 -16.69 -12.47 17.27
C ALA A 674 -17.61 -12.55 18.50
N PHE A 675 -17.15 -13.15 19.60
CA PHE A 675 -17.89 -13.15 20.87
C PHE A 675 -18.07 -11.74 21.44
N SER A 676 -17.04 -10.90 21.39
CA SER A 676 -17.09 -9.53 21.89
C SER A 676 -18.12 -8.69 21.11
N PHE A 677 -18.12 -8.78 19.78
CA PHE A 677 -19.12 -8.13 18.93
C PHE A 677 -20.54 -8.69 19.14
N ALA A 678 -20.68 -10.00 19.35
CA ALA A 678 -21.98 -10.60 19.64
C ALA A 678 -22.57 -10.07 20.96
N ILE A 679 -21.75 -9.99 22.02
CA ILE A 679 -22.17 -9.38 23.30
C ILE A 679 -22.51 -7.91 23.09
N HIS A 680 -21.69 -7.16 22.36
CA HIS A 680 -21.98 -5.77 22.02
C HIS A 680 -23.35 -5.63 21.34
N MET A 681 -23.70 -6.47 20.37
CA MET A 681 -25.00 -6.43 19.70
C MET A 681 -26.17 -6.67 20.67
N LEU A 682 -26.08 -7.67 21.54
CA LEU A 682 -27.11 -7.97 22.55
C LEU A 682 -27.28 -6.84 23.57
N ARG A 683 -26.17 -6.25 24.02
CA ARG A 683 -26.19 -5.10 24.94
C ARG A 683 -26.76 -3.85 24.24
N THR A 684 -26.42 -3.64 22.97
CA THR A 684 -26.95 -2.54 22.15
C THR A 684 -28.45 -2.66 21.97
N GLU A 685 -28.96 -3.85 21.66
CA GLU A 685 -30.40 -4.12 21.61
C GLU A 685 -31.08 -3.77 22.94
N HIS A 686 -30.58 -4.33 24.05
CA HIS A 686 -31.16 -4.13 25.37
C HIS A 686 -31.19 -2.64 25.77
N ILE A 687 -30.08 -1.93 25.56
CA ILE A 687 -29.96 -0.49 25.89
C ILE A 687 -30.85 0.35 24.96
N SER A 688 -30.91 0.05 23.66
CA SER A 688 -31.71 0.80 22.67
C SER A 688 -33.22 0.75 22.95
N LYS A 689 -33.71 -0.37 23.51
CA LYS A 689 -35.11 -0.58 23.88
C LYS A 689 -35.48 0.15 25.18
N ASN A 690 -34.55 0.19 26.14
CA ASN A 690 -34.80 0.72 27.48
C ASN A 690 -34.50 2.22 27.64
N MET A 691 -33.73 2.83 26.73
CA MET A 691 -33.36 4.26 26.80
C MET A 691 -34.20 5.16 25.89
N LYS A 692 -34.19 6.47 26.18
CA LYS A 692 -34.84 7.48 25.33
C LYS A 692 -34.01 7.74 24.07
N LYS A 693 -34.67 8.05 22.95
CA LYS A 693 -34.01 8.32 21.65
C LYS A 693 -33.05 9.52 21.70
N GLU A 694 -33.33 10.49 22.59
CA GLU A 694 -32.50 11.68 22.79
C GLU A 694 -31.12 11.34 23.36
N SER A 695 -30.98 10.18 24.03
CA SER A 695 -29.73 9.72 24.64
C SER A 695 -28.80 9.01 23.64
N PHE A 696 -29.28 8.64 22.44
CA PHE A 696 -28.51 7.86 21.46
C PHE A 696 -27.24 8.56 20.97
N PRO A 697 -27.23 9.87 20.64
CA PRO A 697 -26.01 10.55 20.22
C PRO A 697 -24.92 10.55 21.30
N VAL A 698 -25.32 10.65 22.57
CA VAL A 698 -24.37 10.62 23.71
C VAL A 698 -23.81 9.21 23.90
N LEU A 699 -24.66 8.18 23.76
CA LEU A 699 -24.25 6.79 23.87
C LEU A 699 -23.18 6.43 22.82
N VAL A 700 -23.44 6.79 21.56
CA VAL A 700 -22.51 6.59 20.43
C VAL A 700 -21.24 7.43 20.63
N GLY A 701 -21.36 8.68 21.10
CA GLY A 701 -20.22 9.52 21.42
C GLY A 701 -19.29 8.92 22.46
N CYS A 702 -19.84 8.37 23.56
CA CYS A 702 -19.06 7.67 24.58
C CYS A 702 -18.39 6.41 24.02
N GLN A 703 -19.13 5.61 23.24
CA GLN A 703 -18.59 4.40 22.62
C GLN A 703 -17.38 4.70 21.73
N VAL A 704 -17.51 5.67 20.82
CA VAL A 704 -16.43 6.08 19.91
C VAL A 704 -15.25 6.70 20.67
N LEU A 705 -15.51 7.44 21.75
CA LEU A 705 -14.46 8.01 22.58
C LEU A 705 -13.61 6.93 23.27
N VAL A 706 -14.24 5.87 23.80
CA VAL A 706 -13.52 4.73 24.38
C VAL A 706 -12.67 4.04 23.31
N VAL A 707 -13.21 3.81 22.11
CA VAL A 707 -12.46 3.19 21.00
C VAL A 707 -11.28 4.06 20.57
N ALA A 708 -11.49 5.37 20.45
CA ALA A 708 -10.42 6.31 20.12
C ALA A 708 -9.32 6.31 21.18
N PHE A 709 -9.68 6.26 22.46
CA PHE A 709 -8.73 6.16 23.56
C PHE A 709 -7.93 4.85 23.53
N VAL A 710 -8.61 3.70 23.39
CA VAL A 710 -7.95 2.39 23.30
C VAL A 710 -7.04 2.31 22.07
N SER A 711 -7.47 2.85 20.93
CA SER A 711 -6.66 2.92 19.72
C SER A 711 -5.43 3.80 19.91
N ALA A 712 -5.58 4.97 20.55
CA ALA A 712 -4.46 5.86 20.86
C ALA A 712 -3.47 5.19 21.82
N VAL A 713 -3.95 4.54 22.88
CA VAL A 713 -3.11 3.79 23.81
C VAL A 713 -2.36 2.67 23.09
N SER A 714 -3.02 1.91 22.21
CA SER A 714 -2.40 0.84 21.43
C SER A 714 -1.30 1.38 20.52
N PHE A 715 -1.56 2.51 19.83
CA PHE A 715 -0.56 3.21 19.03
C PHE A 715 0.61 3.71 19.88
N PHE A 716 0.35 4.33 21.04
CA PHE A 716 1.40 4.79 21.95
C PHE A 716 2.23 3.65 22.54
N ILE A 717 1.62 2.51 22.86
CA ILE A 717 2.34 1.31 23.33
C ILE A 717 3.22 0.78 22.20
N LYS A 718 2.72 0.63 20.97
CA LYS A 718 3.52 0.24 19.81
C LYS A 718 4.66 1.21 19.56
N PHE A 719 4.37 2.51 19.57
CA PHE A 719 5.35 3.58 19.43
C PHE A 719 6.40 3.51 20.56
N PHE A 720 5.98 3.31 21.80
CA PHE A 720 6.90 3.22 22.94
C PHE A 720 7.79 1.97 22.83
N ILE A 721 7.22 0.79 22.57
CA ILE A 721 7.98 -0.45 22.36
C ILE A 721 8.99 -0.29 21.22
N GLN A 722 8.63 0.38 20.13
CA GLN A 722 9.53 0.65 19.00
C GLN A 722 10.58 1.73 19.30
N ASN A 723 10.27 2.74 20.14
CA ASN A 723 11.14 3.88 20.43
C ASN A 723 11.95 3.77 21.72
N VAL A 724 11.77 2.72 22.54
CA VAL A 724 12.65 2.42 23.69
C VAL A 724 14.11 2.23 23.24
N HIS A 725 14.38 1.98 21.95
CA HIS A 725 15.74 1.91 21.42
C HIS A 725 16.32 3.21 20.82
N HIS A 726 15.54 4.24 20.51
CA HIS A 726 16.08 5.51 19.98
C HIS A 726 15.22 6.72 20.36
N TRP A 727 15.32 7.16 21.62
CA TRP A 727 14.79 8.45 22.05
C TRP A 727 15.73 9.59 21.59
N THR A 728 15.71 9.92 20.30
CA THR A 728 16.23 11.21 19.81
C THR A 728 15.07 12.08 19.38
N LEU A 729 14.68 12.97 20.28
CA LEU A 729 13.67 13.98 20.08
C LEU A 729 14.20 15.05 19.11
N LYS A 730 14.24 14.74 17.81
CA LYS A 730 14.58 15.72 16.78
C LYS A 730 13.34 16.54 16.49
N SER A 731 13.32 17.77 16.99
CA SER A 731 12.28 18.76 16.68
C SER A 731 12.13 18.89 15.16
N GLN A 732 11.04 18.33 14.63
CA GLN A 732 10.73 18.45 13.21
C GLN A 732 10.27 19.87 12.92
N SER A 733 10.80 20.47 11.84
CA SER A 733 10.41 21.81 11.43
C SER A 733 8.92 21.86 11.04
N PRO A 734 8.19 22.95 11.35
CA PRO A 734 6.75 23.09 11.05
C PRO A 734 6.38 22.83 9.58
N SER A 735 7.31 23.09 8.66
CA SER A 735 7.13 22.84 7.22
C SER A 735 7.09 21.37 6.82
N LYS A 736 7.80 20.47 7.53
CA LYS A 736 7.74 19.03 7.27
C LYS A 736 6.48 18.40 7.86
N LEU A 737 6.04 18.86 9.03
CA LEU A 737 4.76 18.47 9.61
C LEU A 737 3.59 18.85 8.70
N PHE A 738 3.61 20.05 8.11
CA PHE A 738 2.56 20.48 7.16
C PHE A 738 2.53 19.62 5.89
N GLY A 739 3.70 19.23 5.37
CA GLY A 739 3.80 18.32 4.22
C GLY A 739 3.29 16.91 4.51
N THR A 740 3.63 16.34 5.67
CA THR A 740 3.11 15.04 6.12
C THR A 740 1.60 15.07 6.32
N VAL A 741 1.06 16.13 6.92
CA VAL A 741 -0.38 16.33 7.12
C VAL A 741 -1.12 16.38 5.79
N ILE A 742 -0.61 17.05 4.75
CA ILE A 742 -1.27 17.11 3.43
C ILE A 742 -1.26 15.75 2.71
N SER A 743 -0.26 14.91 2.95
CA SER A 743 -0.15 13.59 2.31
C SER A 743 -1.09 12.51 2.88
N ILE A 744 -1.76 12.78 3.99
CA ILE A 744 -2.70 11.86 4.63
C ILE A 744 -3.97 11.72 3.76
N PRO A 745 -4.54 10.51 3.60
CA PRO A 745 -5.76 10.29 2.82
C PRO A 745 -7.01 10.79 3.55
N TRP A 746 -7.15 12.11 3.71
CA TRP A 746 -8.23 12.75 4.49
C TRP A 746 -9.63 12.35 4.03
N MET A 747 -9.84 12.17 2.73
CA MET A 747 -11.14 11.75 2.21
C MET A 747 -11.54 10.36 2.72
N ALA A 748 -10.60 9.42 2.74
CA ALA A 748 -10.83 8.09 3.31
C ALA A 748 -11.09 8.18 4.82
N ILE A 749 -10.29 8.94 5.56
CA ILE A 749 -10.45 9.07 7.01
C ILE A 749 -11.79 9.74 7.36
N LEU A 750 -12.19 10.79 6.66
CA LEU A 750 -13.48 11.46 6.86
C LEU A 750 -14.65 10.51 6.55
N PHE A 751 -14.59 9.77 5.45
CA PHE A 751 -15.62 8.79 5.09
C PHE A 751 -15.72 7.67 6.14
N THR A 752 -14.60 7.02 6.45
CA THR A 752 -14.54 5.90 7.40
C THR A 752 -14.90 6.33 8.83
N GLY A 753 -14.49 7.52 9.28
CA GLY A 753 -14.77 8.05 10.61
C GLY A 753 -16.20 8.57 10.76
N ILE A 754 -16.63 9.51 9.93
CA ILE A 754 -17.94 10.17 10.10
C ILE A 754 -19.07 9.30 9.54
N PHE A 755 -18.92 8.78 8.32
CA PHE A 755 -20.00 8.08 7.65
C PHE A 755 -20.05 6.60 8.03
N SER A 756 -18.92 5.88 7.90
CA SER A 756 -18.90 4.45 8.21
C SER A 756 -18.91 4.15 9.70
N THR A 757 -18.40 5.03 10.58
CA THR A 757 -18.34 4.73 12.03
C THR A 757 -19.45 5.46 12.77
N THR A 758 -19.42 6.80 12.80
CA THR A 758 -20.39 7.60 13.57
C THR A 758 -21.84 7.39 13.12
N PHE A 759 -22.12 7.56 11.82
CA PHE A 759 -23.48 7.44 11.30
C PHE A 759 -24.00 6.00 11.39
N CYS A 760 -23.17 5.00 11.06
CA CYS A 760 -23.58 3.60 11.11
C CYS A 760 -23.85 3.11 12.53
N LEU A 761 -23.00 3.43 13.52
CA LEU A 761 -23.26 3.07 14.92
C LEU A 761 -24.54 3.73 15.46
N TRP A 762 -24.79 4.98 15.09
CA TRP A 762 -26.04 5.65 15.44
C TRP A 762 -27.26 5.01 14.76
N ALA A 763 -27.16 4.68 13.48
CA ALA A 763 -28.22 4.06 12.71
C ALA A 763 -28.53 2.63 13.20
N GLU A 764 -27.50 1.85 13.54
CA GLU A 764 -27.59 0.54 14.17
C GLU A 764 -28.34 0.63 15.51
N LEU A 765 -27.88 1.49 16.42
CA LEU A 765 -28.53 1.71 17.72
C LEU A 765 -29.99 2.14 17.55
N ALA A 766 -30.28 2.98 16.56
CA ALA A 766 -31.65 3.41 16.26
C ALA A 766 -32.51 2.27 15.68
N ALA A 767 -31.93 1.39 14.86
CA ALA A 767 -32.63 0.30 14.20
C ALA A 767 -32.93 -0.86 15.16
N MET A 768 -31.97 -1.24 16.01
CA MET A 768 -32.06 -2.34 16.99
C MET A 768 -33.10 -2.11 18.10
N ARG A 769 -33.66 -0.89 18.16
CA ARG A 769 -34.85 -0.64 18.99
C ARG A 769 -36.07 -1.43 18.50
N ASN A 770 -36.20 -1.63 17.19
CA ASN A 770 -37.37 -2.29 16.57
C ASN A 770 -37.03 -3.66 15.96
N VAL A 771 -35.75 -4.04 15.90
CA VAL A 771 -35.23 -5.28 15.29
C VAL A 771 -34.33 -5.94 16.33
N SER A 772 -34.41 -7.27 16.49
CA SER A 772 -33.56 -7.95 17.49
C SER A 772 -32.09 -8.02 17.04
N ALA A 773 -31.17 -8.24 17.98
CA ALA A 773 -29.76 -8.49 17.69
C ALA A 773 -29.60 -9.71 16.80
N THR A 774 -30.38 -10.76 17.07
CA THR A 774 -30.45 -11.98 16.26
C THR A 774 -30.84 -11.71 14.80
N GLU A 775 -31.88 -10.89 14.56
CA GLU A 775 -32.26 -10.49 13.19
C GLU A 775 -31.19 -9.58 12.55
N THR A 776 -30.57 -8.69 13.34
CA THR A 776 -29.52 -7.78 12.86
C THR A 776 -28.26 -8.53 12.44
N ALA A 777 -27.85 -9.55 13.19
CA ALA A 777 -26.70 -10.39 12.86
C ALA A 777 -26.88 -11.09 11.50
N MET A 778 -28.10 -11.53 11.17
CA MET A 778 -28.41 -12.12 9.86
C MET A 778 -28.33 -11.09 8.73
N ILE A 779 -28.73 -9.84 8.99
CA ILE A 779 -28.61 -8.76 8.01
C ILE A 779 -27.14 -8.44 7.78
N TYR A 780 -26.34 -8.33 8.84
CA TYR A 780 -24.89 -8.10 8.75
C TYR A 780 -24.15 -9.28 8.11
N GLY A 781 -24.72 -10.50 8.16
CA GLY A 781 -24.23 -11.64 7.39
C GLY A 781 -24.18 -11.42 5.87
N LEU A 782 -24.88 -10.41 5.33
CA LEU A 782 -24.78 -10.01 3.92
C LEU A 782 -23.51 -9.20 3.59
N GLU A 783 -22.74 -8.79 4.59
CA GLU A 783 -21.54 -7.97 4.43
C GLU A 783 -20.52 -8.57 3.44
N PRO A 784 -20.19 -9.87 3.45
CA PRO A 784 -19.25 -10.46 2.48
C PRO A 784 -19.75 -10.37 1.04
N VAL A 785 -21.07 -10.49 0.81
CA VAL A 785 -21.68 -10.37 -0.52
C VAL A 785 -21.50 -8.96 -1.07
N TRP A 786 -21.80 -7.95 -0.25
CA TRP A 786 -21.60 -6.55 -0.62
C TRP A 786 -20.12 -6.19 -0.70
N GLY A 787 -19.28 -6.76 0.16
CA GLY A 787 -17.83 -6.58 0.16
C GLY A 787 -17.22 -7.06 -1.15
N ALA A 788 -17.60 -8.27 -1.59
CA ALA A 788 -17.23 -8.82 -2.90
C ALA A 788 -17.79 -7.99 -4.07
N ALA A 789 -18.99 -7.41 -3.93
CA ALA A 789 -19.57 -6.53 -4.97
C ALA A 789 -18.81 -5.20 -5.10
N PHE A 790 -18.43 -4.58 -3.97
CA PHE A 790 -17.61 -3.37 -3.96
C PHE A 790 -16.17 -3.66 -4.41
N ALA A 791 -15.60 -4.81 -4.05
CA ALA A 791 -14.31 -5.23 -4.56
C ALA A 791 -14.34 -5.43 -6.09
N TRP A 792 -15.41 -5.99 -6.64
CA TRP A 792 -15.61 -6.05 -8.09
C TRP A 792 -15.74 -4.65 -8.72
N ALA A 793 -16.56 -3.77 -8.14
CA ALA A 793 -16.83 -2.44 -8.69
C ALA A 793 -15.66 -1.44 -8.56
N MET A 794 -14.98 -1.42 -7.41
CA MET A 794 -13.92 -0.46 -7.07
C MET A 794 -12.52 -1.00 -7.35
N LEU A 795 -12.28 -2.30 -7.14
CA LEU A 795 -10.96 -2.92 -7.27
C LEU A 795 -10.82 -3.74 -8.56
N GLY A 796 -11.92 -4.07 -9.24
CA GLY A 796 -11.95 -4.85 -10.47
C GLY A 796 -11.82 -6.36 -10.26
N GLU A 797 -12.04 -6.86 -9.03
CA GLU A 797 -11.94 -8.28 -8.67
C GLU A 797 -13.11 -9.09 -9.26
N ARG A 798 -12.87 -10.19 -10.00
CA ARG A 798 -13.95 -10.96 -10.65
C ARG A 798 -14.53 -12.06 -9.75
N TRP A 799 -15.84 -12.28 -9.86
CA TRP A 799 -16.53 -13.35 -9.15
C TRP A 799 -16.32 -14.69 -9.88
N GLY A 800 -15.80 -15.68 -9.16
CA GLY A 800 -15.83 -17.07 -9.61
C GLY A 800 -17.23 -17.68 -9.44
N ILE A 801 -17.47 -18.85 -10.06
CA ILE A 801 -18.73 -19.59 -9.94
C ILE A 801 -19.01 -19.94 -8.46
N THR A 802 -17.98 -20.31 -7.71
CA THR A 802 -18.07 -20.57 -6.26
C THR A 802 -18.55 -19.34 -5.49
N GLY A 803 -18.07 -18.14 -5.85
CA GLY A 803 -18.49 -16.90 -5.23
C GLY A 803 -19.97 -16.59 -5.46
N PHE A 804 -20.49 -16.84 -6.67
CA PHE A 804 -21.92 -16.71 -6.94
C PHE A 804 -22.77 -17.69 -6.11
N VAL A 805 -22.34 -18.95 -6.03
CA VAL A 805 -23.05 -19.97 -5.24
C VAL A 805 -23.07 -19.57 -3.76
N GLY A 806 -21.92 -19.20 -3.19
CA GLY A 806 -21.84 -18.74 -1.80
C GLY A 806 -22.72 -17.51 -1.54
N ALA A 807 -22.74 -16.54 -2.45
CA ALA A 807 -23.58 -15.36 -2.32
C ALA A 807 -25.08 -15.69 -2.30
N ILE A 808 -25.53 -16.65 -3.13
CA ILE A 808 -26.93 -17.12 -3.12
C ILE A 808 -27.30 -17.70 -1.77
N PHE A 809 -26.44 -18.55 -1.18
CA PHE A 809 -26.69 -19.14 0.15
C PHE A 809 -26.84 -18.08 1.23
N ILE A 810 -25.96 -17.06 1.24
CA ILE A 810 -26.05 -15.94 2.20
C ILE A 810 -27.33 -15.14 2.01
N ILE A 811 -27.65 -14.76 0.76
CA ILE A 811 -28.85 -13.99 0.45
C ILE A 811 -30.11 -14.74 0.87
N VAL A 812 -30.23 -16.02 0.50
CA VAL A 812 -31.38 -16.85 0.86
C VAL A 812 -31.51 -16.99 2.39
N GLY A 813 -30.41 -17.29 3.08
CA GLY A 813 -30.41 -17.41 4.54
C GLY A 813 -30.84 -16.13 5.25
N SER A 814 -30.30 -14.98 4.84
CA SER A 814 -30.61 -13.68 5.43
C SER A 814 -32.04 -13.24 5.12
N PHE A 815 -32.48 -13.29 3.85
CA PHE A 815 -33.82 -12.87 3.46
C PHE A 815 -34.91 -13.75 4.08
N MET A 816 -34.67 -15.06 4.22
CA MET A 816 -35.60 -15.96 4.90
C MET A 816 -35.88 -15.49 6.33
N VAL A 817 -34.83 -15.14 7.09
CA VAL A 817 -34.99 -14.64 8.47
C VAL A 817 -35.66 -13.27 8.48
N GLN A 818 -35.30 -12.36 7.57
CA GLN A 818 -35.90 -11.03 7.48
C GLN A 818 -37.40 -11.07 7.17
N ILE A 819 -37.81 -11.91 6.22
CA ILE A 819 -39.21 -12.04 5.79
C ILE A 819 -40.04 -12.72 6.87
N LEU A 820 -39.61 -13.89 7.37
CA LEU A 820 -40.35 -14.64 8.39
C LEU A 820 -40.38 -13.93 9.75
N GLY A 821 -39.31 -13.19 10.09
CA GLY A 821 -39.26 -12.31 11.25
C GLY A 821 -40.18 -11.10 11.13
N SER A 822 -40.45 -10.61 9.92
CA SER A 822 -41.41 -9.51 9.71
C SER A 822 -42.87 -9.96 9.91
N PHE A 823 -43.22 -11.21 9.56
CA PHE A 823 -44.58 -11.72 9.70
C PHE A 823 -44.96 -12.08 11.14
N SER A 824 -44.01 -12.54 11.95
CA SER A 824 -44.23 -12.91 13.35
C SER A 824 -44.47 -11.71 14.29
N GLY A 825 -44.16 -10.49 13.84
CA GLY A 825 -44.51 -9.25 14.55
C GLY A 825 -45.96 -8.82 14.38
N VAL A 826 -46.57 -9.09 13.22
CA VAL A 826 -47.95 -8.68 12.89
C VAL A 826 -48.96 -9.48 13.72
N SER A 827 -48.74 -10.80 13.87
CA SER A 827 -49.62 -11.67 14.65
C SER A 827 -49.64 -11.37 16.17
N ARG A 828 -48.62 -10.68 16.70
CA ARG A 828 -48.61 -10.21 18.11
C ARG A 828 -49.34 -8.90 18.34
N GLU A 829 -49.38 -7.98 17.37
CA GLU A 829 -50.15 -6.73 17.48
C GLU A 829 -51.66 -6.97 17.34
N ASP A 830 -52.09 -7.92 16.50
CA ASP A 830 -53.50 -8.27 16.34
C ASP A 830 -54.10 -8.94 17.60
N SER A 831 -53.27 -9.61 18.41
CA SER A 831 -53.71 -10.25 19.66
C SER A 831 -53.97 -9.25 20.81
N TYR A 832 -53.38 -8.05 20.76
CA TYR A 832 -53.63 -7.01 21.77
C TYR A 832 -54.88 -6.18 21.47
N HIS A 833 -55.31 -6.11 20.20
CA HIS A 833 -56.52 -5.37 19.81
C HIS A 833 -57.83 -6.18 19.93
N MET A 834 -57.78 -7.47 20.25
CA MET A 834 -58.97 -8.28 20.53
C MET A 834 -59.32 -8.41 22.02
N ASN A 835 -58.51 -7.84 22.94
CA ASN A 835 -58.73 -7.93 24.39
C ASN A 835 -58.75 -6.56 25.11
N THR A 836 -59.10 -5.47 24.41
CA THR A 836 -59.39 -4.16 25.04
C THR A 836 -60.74 -3.64 24.61
#